data_AF-A0A3T0JT06-F1
#
_entry.id   AF-A0A3T0JT06-F1
#
_cell.length_a   1.000
_cell.length_b   1.000
_cell.length_c   1.000
_cell.angle_alpha   90.00
_cell.angle_beta   90.00
_cell.angle_gamma   90.00
#
_symmetry.space_group_name_H-M   'P 1'
#
loop_
_entity.id
_entity.type
_entity.pdbx_description
1 polymer ?
#
loop_
_entity_poly.entity_id
_entity_poly.type
_entity_poly.pdbx_seq_one_letter_code
_entity_poly.pdbx_strand_id
1 'polypeptide(L)'
;MSLLEIVNQACRRLAPGGWHSLLLAHGLDILAVPLKAELLKPLRIDRSVLGFEDFCPTGNRAIEPARPAQSLLFHALASPRVTRDSGGQPLQTYPTPTEIEAVLNYVFGVRPPTLKDLQRQVQGEPLAVAVLACEYRCAADTVHGEHADLCYSRTGVARVGNTDALYSPGLRSFLPLVKNDAHGIRIMPVRYSAYIAVQRQGNHKQFGPMDFQPDVDPALKFWVPIHKLFDGKECLAGLDLDVRFKAFHINEKIRHIHLRHSGTGWQEPDISQYPFVITDGLATLEVEPGSGSGLLLPRPRPRLTEQAHYRGQLLSFTMPRDSGGMINGRSMLHDDGTIEDLNHREGVAELVRQGGYRALHYRDGTADGYIRARCTSLGHLHSIPAYSIIAPPDFFPFCQPRRLMHWASQVPAFTDPNIWHARLQALSNVRYCANLTLEGQPFSPEDRGVTAIVGLPRKHGSPPLAGTHPAGIDRPVTLPDGEAGLFAPGWGVGWVREQSPDGSWINRLAGYQMASPFPEDAKICAALGSFWPGLAPDSARTFEPRSSLHTIIPLTDAETGTGNVSWDNQPPPQLIQDQGRTFVRYRAYEYSDYTQVALENRLSLQQTGAITQQEYQNRVLSMYRVYNVLGAGTDKPLRHAWPLLSFIHVQRPDPELDSAQQQVGIVLRGWVFRFLMYERGTESIPAEDFRWRDVQVTQQVRLFVSAETILVKHENAAWQLALEAL
;
A
#
# COMPACT_ATOMS: atom_id res chain seq x y z
N MET A 1 -10.28 35.92 2.55
CA MET A 1 -11.00 35.47 3.75
C MET A 1 -9.97 35.13 4.80
N SER A 2 -10.23 35.45 6.06
CA SER A 2 -9.41 35.00 7.19
C SER A 2 -9.60 33.50 7.45
N LEU A 3 -8.66 32.87 8.14
CA LEU A 3 -8.77 31.45 8.53
C LEU A 3 -10.07 31.20 9.31
N LEU A 4 -10.43 32.09 10.24
CA LEU A 4 -11.64 31.96 11.05
C LEU A 4 -12.92 32.01 10.21
N GLU A 5 -12.97 32.85 9.16
CA GLU A 5 -14.13 32.91 8.26
C GLU A 5 -14.33 31.58 7.51
N ILE A 6 -13.25 30.95 7.06
CA ILE A 6 -13.30 29.65 6.38
C ILE A 6 -13.77 28.57 7.35
N VAL A 7 -13.23 28.53 8.58
CA VAL A 7 -13.67 27.59 9.63
C VAL A 7 -15.15 27.80 9.96
N ASN A 8 -15.61 29.05 10.08
CA ASN A 8 -17.02 29.37 10.33
C ASN A 8 -17.94 28.88 9.19
N GLN A 9 -17.52 29.02 7.93
CA GLN A 9 -18.26 28.49 6.79
C GLN A 9 -18.38 26.97 6.83
N ALA A 10 -17.27 26.27 7.12
CA ALA A 10 -17.27 24.81 7.27
C ALA A 10 -18.20 24.36 8.41
N CYS A 11 -18.10 24.99 9.59
CA CYS A 11 -18.96 24.72 10.73
C CYS A 11 -20.45 24.89 10.39
N ARG A 12 -20.83 26.00 9.74
CA ARG A 12 -22.22 26.26 9.33
C ARG A 12 -22.74 25.24 8.32
N ARG A 13 -21.91 24.84 7.35
CA ARG A 13 -22.27 23.85 6.33
C ARG A 13 -22.48 22.47 6.95
N LEU A 14 -21.64 22.08 7.91
CA LEU A 14 -21.66 20.77 8.54
C LEU A 14 -22.74 20.66 9.64
N ALA A 15 -23.05 21.74 10.34
CA ALA A 15 -24.02 21.78 11.43
C ALA A 15 -25.33 21.00 11.19
N PRO A 16 -26.08 21.22 10.08
CA PRO A 16 -27.35 20.50 9.85
C PRO A 16 -27.17 19.01 9.56
N GLY A 17 -25.96 18.54 9.25
CA GLY A 17 -25.65 17.13 8.97
C GLY A 17 -25.43 16.26 10.20
N GLY A 18 -25.80 16.74 11.41
CA GLY A 18 -25.62 16.06 12.70
C GLY A 18 -24.35 16.48 13.47
N TRP A 19 -23.50 17.33 12.90
CA TRP A 19 -22.27 17.78 13.55
C TRP A 19 -22.51 18.75 14.70
N HIS A 20 -23.56 19.58 14.63
CA HIS A 20 -23.88 20.52 15.69
C HIS A 20 -24.31 19.81 16.97
N SER A 21 -25.26 18.86 16.86
CA SER A 21 -25.70 18.04 18.00
C SER A 21 -24.55 17.22 18.58
N LEU A 22 -23.72 16.60 17.72
CA LEU A 22 -22.53 15.87 18.13
C LEU A 22 -21.58 16.74 18.97
N LEU A 23 -21.19 17.91 18.46
CA LEU A 23 -20.21 18.76 19.13
C LEU A 23 -20.78 19.46 20.37
N LEU A 24 -22.09 19.75 20.40
CA LEU A 24 -22.77 20.23 21.61
C LEU A 24 -22.71 19.22 22.76
N ALA A 25 -22.71 17.91 22.48
CA ALA A 25 -22.53 16.89 23.51
C ALA A 25 -21.18 16.98 24.24
N HIS A 26 -20.16 17.59 23.60
CA HIS A 26 -18.86 17.90 24.21
C HIS A 26 -18.76 19.35 24.72
N GLY A 27 -19.87 20.10 24.71
CA GLY A 27 -19.95 21.50 25.16
C GLY A 27 -19.51 22.54 24.13
N LEU A 28 -19.35 22.15 22.86
CA LEU A 28 -18.94 23.02 21.75
C LEU A 28 -20.13 23.40 20.87
N ASP A 29 -20.48 24.68 20.84
CA ASP A 29 -21.45 25.24 19.91
C ASP A 29 -20.76 25.79 18.65
N ILE A 30 -20.66 24.97 17.60
CA ILE A 30 -20.03 25.39 16.32
C ILE A 30 -20.78 26.51 15.57
N LEU A 31 -21.96 26.93 16.04
CA LEU A 31 -22.73 28.05 15.49
C LEU A 31 -22.67 29.30 16.37
N ALA A 32 -21.94 29.27 17.49
CA ALA A 32 -21.85 30.37 18.42
C ALA A 32 -21.31 31.66 17.79
N VAL A 33 -21.78 32.79 18.29
CA VAL A 33 -21.31 34.12 17.91
C VAL A 33 -20.85 34.86 19.17
N PRO A 34 -19.56 35.22 19.32
CA PRO A 34 -18.46 35.02 18.37
C PRO A 34 -17.81 33.62 18.44
N LEU A 35 -17.68 32.95 17.29
CA LEU A 35 -17.10 31.60 17.18
C LEU A 35 -15.66 31.50 17.74
N LYS A 36 -14.84 32.55 17.61
CA LYS A 36 -13.44 32.52 18.09
C LYS A 36 -13.34 32.25 19.60
N ALA A 37 -14.19 32.90 20.39
CA ALA A 37 -14.19 32.73 21.85
C ALA A 37 -14.64 31.31 22.21
N GLU A 38 -15.66 30.82 21.51
CA GLU A 38 -16.18 29.47 21.65
C GLU A 38 -15.13 28.40 21.32
N LEU A 39 -14.36 28.56 20.24
CA LEU A 39 -13.34 27.59 19.84
C LEU A 39 -12.17 27.49 20.84
N LEU A 40 -11.94 28.56 21.59
CA LEU A 40 -10.82 28.67 22.53
C LEU A 40 -11.23 28.42 23.99
N LYS A 41 -12.51 28.24 24.32
CA LYS A 41 -12.91 28.01 25.72
C LYS A 41 -12.55 26.58 26.17
N PRO A 42 -12.32 26.35 27.47
CA PRO A 42 -12.25 25.01 28.01
C PRO A 42 -13.57 24.23 27.82
N LEU A 43 -13.47 22.97 27.46
CA LEU A 43 -14.56 22.03 27.19
C LEU A 43 -14.44 20.81 28.09
N ARG A 44 -15.59 20.20 28.44
CA ARG A 44 -15.65 18.88 29.06
C ARG A 44 -15.95 17.86 27.97
N ILE A 45 -14.89 17.24 27.45
CA ILE A 45 -15.00 16.32 26.32
C ILE A 45 -15.33 14.92 26.83
N ASP A 46 -16.51 14.43 26.46
CA ASP A 46 -16.93 13.05 26.69
C ASP A 46 -16.24 12.10 25.69
N ARG A 47 -15.37 11.22 26.19
CA ARG A 47 -14.64 10.22 25.37
C ARG A 47 -15.37 8.87 25.29
N SER A 48 -16.56 8.77 25.87
CA SER A 48 -17.43 7.59 25.70
C SER A 48 -18.28 7.67 24.43
N VAL A 49 -18.37 8.85 23.81
CA VAL A 49 -19.05 9.06 22.53
C VAL A 49 -18.27 8.35 21.41
N LEU A 50 -18.98 7.58 20.58
CA LEU A 50 -18.39 6.83 19.48
C LEU A 50 -17.61 7.75 18.54
N GLY A 51 -16.36 7.39 18.29
CA GLY A 51 -15.42 8.11 17.45
C GLY A 51 -14.50 9.08 18.18
N PHE A 52 -14.67 9.27 19.50
CA PHE A 52 -13.83 10.12 20.35
C PHE A 52 -13.08 9.32 21.43
N GLU A 53 -13.14 7.99 21.40
CA GLU A 53 -12.51 7.10 22.39
C GLU A 53 -10.99 7.22 22.39
N ASP A 54 -10.41 7.50 21.22
CA ASP A 54 -8.98 7.70 21.04
C ASP A 54 -8.59 9.18 20.86
N PHE A 55 -9.48 10.13 21.17
CA PHE A 55 -9.12 11.55 21.23
C PHE A 55 -8.14 11.85 22.38
N CYS A 56 -7.13 12.69 22.14
CA CYS A 56 -6.04 12.95 23.08
C CYS A 56 -6.55 13.28 24.50
N PRO A 57 -6.07 12.60 25.57
CA PRO A 57 -6.62 12.72 26.93
C PRO A 57 -6.53 14.12 27.54
N THR A 58 -5.49 14.84 27.16
CA THR A 58 -5.22 16.19 27.67
C THR A 58 -5.92 17.27 26.86
N GLY A 59 -6.52 16.91 25.71
CA GLY A 59 -7.32 17.83 24.91
C GLY A 59 -8.57 18.26 25.67
N ASN A 60 -8.78 19.58 25.76
CA ASN A 60 -9.91 20.19 26.46
C ASN A 60 -10.40 21.48 25.77
N ARG A 61 -10.13 21.67 24.48
CA ARG A 61 -10.63 22.82 23.68
C ARG A 61 -11.06 22.35 22.31
N ALA A 62 -11.86 23.17 21.62
CA ALA A 62 -12.16 22.93 20.21
C ALA A 62 -10.90 23.07 19.35
N ILE A 63 -10.12 24.12 19.63
CA ILE A 63 -8.84 24.42 18.99
C ILE A 63 -7.80 24.68 20.08
N GLU A 64 -6.82 23.79 20.19
CA GLU A 64 -5.63 23.98 21.03
C GLU A 64 -4.48 24.47 20.12
N PRO A 65 -3.95 25.70 20.36
CA PRO A 65 -2.93 26.28 19.48
C PRO A 65 -1.72 25.37 19.25
N ALA A 66 -1.41 25.14 17.97
CA ALA A 66 -0.30 24.29 17.51
C ALA A 66 -0.35 22.83 18.03
N ARG A 67 -1.50 22.35 18.51
CA ARG A 67 -1.70 20.97 18.99
C ARG A 67 -2.90 20.32 18.31
N PRO A 68 -2.73 19.78 17.08
CA PRO A 68 -3.81 19.14 16.33
C PRO A 68 -4.50 18.00 17.09
N ALA A 69 -3.75 17.08 17.71
CA ALA A 69 -4.34 15.99 18.48
C ALA A 69 -5.14 16.43 19.72
N GLN A 70 -4.87 17.62 20.27
CA GLN A 70 -5.61 18.18 21.41
C GLN A 70 -6.78 19.07 21.00
N SER A 71 -6.98 19.28 19.69
CA SER A 71 -8.03 20.11 19.12
C SER A 71 -9.24 19.26 18.76
N LEU A 72 -10.32 19.35 19.55
CA LEU A 72 -11.53 18.54 19.36
C LEU A 72 -12.14 18.72 17.96
N LEU A 73 -12.22 19.95 17.46
CA LEU A 73 -12.83 20.22 16.15
C LEU A 73 -12.01 19.57 15.04
N PHE A 74 -10.68 19.66 15.10
CA PHE A 74 -9.82 19.01 14.11
C PHE A 74 -9.96 17.48 14.15
N HIS A 75 -9.90 16.88 15.35
CA HIS A 75 -10.13 15.44 15.51
C HIS A 75 -11.49 15.00 14.95
N ALA A 76 -12.56 15.72 15.29
CA ALA A 76 -13.91 15.39 14.84
C ALA A 76 -14.01 15.32 13.31
N LEU A 77 -13.38 16.28 12.60
CA LEU A 77 -13.43 16.33 11.14
C LEU A 77 -12.46 15.35 10.47
N ALA A 78 -11.27 15.17 11.04
CA ALA A 78 -10.18 14.38 10.45
C ALA A 78 -10.25 12.88 10.78
N SER A 79 -10.87 12.50 11.90
CA SER A 79 -10.97 11.09 12.33
C SER A 79 -11.96 10.32 11.46
N PRO A 80 -11.54 9.19 10.84
CA PRO A 80 -12.47 8.32 10.13
C PRO A 80 -13.41 7.55 11.07
N ARG A 81 -13.21 7.60 12.40
CA ARG A 81 -14.13 7.00 13.38
C ARG A 81 -15.39 7.83 13.58
N VAL A 82 -15.31 9.14 13.36
CA VAL A 82 -16.43 10.05 13.59
C VAL A 82 -17.38 9.99 12.40
N THR A 83 -18.44 9.21 12.59
CA THR A 83 -19.42 8.83 11.56
C THR A 83 -20.88 8.95 12.03
N ARG A 84 -21.10 9.18 13.33
CA ARG A 84 -22.42 9.26 13.95
C ARG A 84 -22.56 10.52 14.80
N ASP A 85 -23.78 10.98 14.94
CA ASP A 85 -24.13 12.08 15.85
C ASP A 85 -24.30 11.60 17.31
N SER A 86 -24.65 12.53 18.20
CA SER A 86 -24.86 12.23 19.63
C SER A 86 -26.03 11.26 19.91
N GLY A 87 -26.95 11.07 18.96
CA GLY A 87 -28.05 10.11 19.04
C GLY A 87 -27.74 8.75 18.40
N GLY A 88 -26.51 8.57 17.90
CA GLY A 88 -26.09 7.36 17.21
C GLY A 88 -26.55 7.27 15.75
N GLN A 89 -27.14 8.33 15.18
CA GLN A 89 -27.54 8.35 13.77
C GLN A 89 -26.34 8.66 12.86
N PRO A 90 -26.25 8.08 11.65
CA PRO A 90 -25.18 8.42 10.71
C PRO A 90 -25.16 9.91 10.34
N LEU A 91 -23.96 10.50 10.31
CA LEU A 91 -23.75 11.86 9.83
C LEU A 91 -24.09 11.95 8.34
N GLN A 92 -24.81 13.00 7.94
CA GLN A 92 -25.39 13.14 6.60
C GLN A 92 -24.49 13.89 5.62
N THR A 93 -23.58 14.71 6.13
CA THR A 93 -22.67 15.52 5.32
C THR A 93 -21.31 15.49 5.97
N TYR A 94 -20.26 15.20 5.21
CA TYR A 94 -18.91 15.08 5.73
C TYR A 94 -18.04 16.27 5.33
N PRO A 95 -16.95 16.54 6.07
CA PRO A 95 -15.98 17.55 5.68
C PRO A 95 -15.26 17.14 4.40
N THR A 96 -15.01 18.12 3.54
CA THR A 96 -14.13 18.00 2.38
C THR A 96 -12.66 18.02 2.81
N PRO A 97 -11.73 17.53 1.97
CA PRO A 97 -10.30 17.65 2.26
C PRO A 97 -9.86 19.08 2.55
N THR A 98 -10.35 20.05 1.77
CA THR A 98 -10.12 21.49 1.95
C THR A 98 -10.52 21.99 3.33
N GLU A 99 -11.68 21.57 3.84
CA GLU A 99 -12.16 22.06 5.14
C GLU A 99 -11.39 21.45 6.32
N ILE A 100 -11.00 20.17 6.21
CA ILE A 100 -10.10 19.54 7.18
C ILE A 100 -8.78 20.31 7.24
N GLU A 101 -8.25 20.65 6.06
CA GLU A 101 -7.01 21.41 5.90
C GLU A 101 -7.13 22.84 6.45
N ALA A 102 -8.25 23.52 6.20
CA ALA A 102 -8.50 24.85 6.73
C ALA A 102 -8.56 24.87 8.26
N VAL A 103 -9.20 23.87 8.87
CA VAL A 103 -9.21 23.71 10.34
C VAL A 103 -7.80 23.42 10.86
N LEU A 104 -7.00 22.60 10.17
CA LEU A 104 -5.60 22.36 10.54
C LEU A 104 -4.76 23.64 10.47
N ASN A 105 -4.92 24.44 9.40
CA ASN A 105 -4.27 25.74 9.27
C ASN A 105 -4.67 26.66 10.42
N TYR A 106 -5.95 26.69 10.80
CA TYR A 106 -6.41 27.46 11.94
C TYR A 106 -5.83 26.96 13.28
N VAL A 107 -5.63 25.65 13.49
CA VAL A 107 -4.94 25.12 14.68
C VAL A 107 -3.54 25.71 14.81
N PHE A 108 -2.78 25.80 13.72
CA PHE A 108 -1.45 26.41 13.74
C PHE A 108 -1.49 27.96 13.71
N GLY A 109 -2.52 28.56 13.12
CA GLY A 109 -2.63 30.01 12.90
C GLY A 109 -3.40 30.80 13.96
N VAL A 110 -4.13 30.15 14.87
CA VAL A 110 -4.96 30.87 15.87
C VAL A 110 -4.13 31.71 16.85
N ARG A 111 -2.88 31.30 17.09
CA ARG A 111 -1.84 32.04 17.84
C ARG A 111 -0.51 31.85 17.11
N PRO A 112 -0.28 32.56 16.00
CA PRO A 112 0.86 32.28 15.13
C PRO A 112 2.15 32.68 15.85
N PRO A 113 3.17 31.80 15.90
CA PRO A 113 4.47 32.14 16.46
C PRO A 113 5.24 33.05 15.52
N THR A 114 6.22 33.80 16.04
CA THR A 114 7.27 34.38 15.18
C THR A 114 8.29 33.31 14.82
N LEU A 115 9.04 33.52 13.72
CA LEU A 115 10.15 32.63 13.40
C LEU A 115 11.20 32.57 14.52
N LYS A 116 11.42 33.68 15.23
CA LYS A 116 12.32 33.76 16.40
C LYS A 116 11.83 32.94 17.58
N ASP A 117 10.51 32.76 17.74
CA ASP A 117 9.96 31.89 18.80
C ASP A 117 10.27 30.42 18.48
N LEU A 118 10.09 30.01 17.22
CA LEU A 118 10.41 28.65 16.77
C LEU A 118 11.92 28.36 16.87
N GLN A 119 12.78 29.31 16.52
CA GLN A 119 14.23 29.20 16.71
C GLN A 119 14.62 29.02 18.18
N ARG A 120 13.98 29.76 19.09
CA ARG A 120 14.19 29.62 20.54
C ARG A 120 13.70 28.27 21.06
N GLN A 121 12.59 27.76 20.53
CA GLN A 121 12.02 26.46 20.94
C GLN A 121 12.98 25.29 20.70
N VAL A 122 13.79 25.36 19.63
CA VAL A 122 14.69 24.26 19.23
C VAL A 122 16.13 24.41 19.72
N GLN A 123 16.44 25.44 20.51
CA GLN A 123 17.71 25.58 21.25
C GLN A 123 18.98 25.41 20.38
N GLY A 124 18.96 25.91 19.14
CA GLY A 124 20.10 25.84 18.22
C GLY A 124 20.18 24.58 17.36
N GLU A 125 19.23 23.65 17.48
CA GLU A 125 19.11 22.53 16.54
C GLU A 125 18.77 23.04 15.12
N PRO A 126 19.23 22.34 14.05
CA PRO A 126 18.99 22.79 12.67
C PRO A 126 17.50 22.87 12.33
N LEU A 127 17.08 24.04 11.81
CA LEU A 127 15.74 24.28 11.28
C LEU A 127 15.73 24.35 9.76
N ALA A 128 14.66 23.84 9.18
CA ALA A 128 14.43 23.91 7.75
C ALA A 128 12.94 23.95 7.41
N VAL A 129 12.63 24.29 6.17
CA VAL A 129 11.32 24.04 5.56
C VAL A 129 11.34 22.63 4.99
N ALA A 130 10.63 21.70 5.60
CA ALA A 130 10.51 20.32 5.13
C ALA A 130 9.16 20.05 4.50
N VAL A 131 9.14 19.33 3.39
CA VAL A 131 7.91 18.76 2.81
C VAL A 131 7.65 17.40 3.44
N LEU A 132 6.42 17.18 3.88
CA LEU A 132 5.99 15.93 4.52
C LEU A 132 4.67 15.46 3.92
N ALA A 133 4.58 14.16 3.62
CA ALA A 133 3.30 13.50 3.48
C ALA A 133 2.71 13.30 4.88
N CYS A 134 1.40 13.51 5.03
CA CYS A 134 0.75 13.48 6.34
C CYS A 134 -0.61 12.80 6.31
N GLU A 135 -0.91 12.09 7.40
CA GLU A 135 -2.21 11.46 7.61
C GLU A 135 -2.64 11.58 9.08
N TYR A 136 -3.91 11.91 9.31
CA TYR A 136 -4.52 11.77 10.64
C TYR A 136 -4.94 10.32 10.84
N ARG A 137 -4.48 9.70 11.93
CA ARG A 137 -4.61 8.27 12.18
C ARG A 137 -5.19 7.99 13.55
N CYS A 138 -5.91 6.88 13.66
CA CYS A 138 -6.40 6.34 14.92
C CYS A 138 -5.22 5.87 15.78
N ALA A 139 -5.42 5.74 17.10
CA ALA A 139 -4.36 5.41 18.05
C ALA A 139 -3.48 4.22 17.63
N ALA A 140 -4.10 3.11 17.19
CA ALA A 140 -3.38 1.89 16.81
C ALA A 140 -2.36 2.08 15.67
N ASP A 141 -2.54 3.12 14.85
CA ASP A 141 -1.70 3.41 13.68
C ASP A 141 -0.86 4.70 13.85
N THR A 142 -0.81 5.28 15.05
CA THR A 142 0.09 6.41 15.35
C THR A 142 1.46 5.95 15.81
N VAL A 143 2.44 6.85 15.73
CA VAL A 143 3.84 6.55 16.10
C VAL A 143 4.00 6.08 17.54
N HIS A 144 3.20 6.62 18.45
CA HIS A 144 3.27 6.29 19.88
C HIS A 144 2.22 5.27 20.32
N GLY A 145 1.17 5.01 19.51
CA GLY A 145 0.15 4.00 19.82
C GLY A 145 -0.88 4.38 20.89
N GLU A 146 -0.91 5.64 21.36
CA GLU A 146 -1.69 6.01 22.57
C GLU A 146 -3.01 6.75 22.28
N HIS A 147 -3.07 7.56 21.23
CA HIS A 147 -4.25 8.35 20.85
C HIS A 147 -4.16 8.69 19.37
N ALA A 148 -5.27 9.12 18.77
CA ALA A 148 -5.29 9.62 17.42
C ALA A 148 -4.41 10.88 17.28
N ASP A 149 -3.63 10.94 16.20
CA ASP A 149 -2.69 12.03 15.92
C ASP A 149 -2.29 12.06 14.43
N LEU A 150 -1.64 13.14 14.02
CA LEU A 150 -0.99 13.25 12.72
C LEU A 150 0.32 12.45 12.71
N CYS A 151 0.48 11.64 11.67
CA CYS A 151 1.71 10.97 11.32
C CYS A 151 2.31 11.59 10.07
N TYR A 152 3.63 11.67 10.02
CA TYR A 152 4.38 12.37 8.97
C TYR A 152 5.48 11.49 8.42
N SER A 153 5.70 11.56 7.11
CA SER A 153 6.90 10.99 6.50
C SER A 153 7.43 11.94 5.43
N ARG A 154 8.74 11.91 5.21
CA ARG A 154 9.34 12.53 4.02
C ARG A 154 9.18 11.66 2.78
N THR A 155 8.41 10.57 2.86
CA THR A 155 8.02 9.78 1.69
C THR A 155 6.49 9.66 1.63
N GLY A 156 5.94 9.83 0.44
CA GLY A 156 4.53 9.56 0.15
C GLY A 156 4.41 8.63 -1.05
N VAL A 157 3.38 7.78 -1.03
CA VAL A 157 3.12 6.75 -2.04
C VAL A 157 1.78 7.07 -2.72
N ALA A 158 1.86 7.50 -3.98
CA ALA A 158 0.72 7.56 -4.89
C ALA A 158 0.64 6.26 -5.69
N ARG A 159 -0.53 5.92 -6.27
CA ARG A 159 -0.69 4.72 -7.10
C ARG A 159 -1.33 5.01 -8.45
N VAL A 160 -0.81 4.37 -9.50
CA VAL A 160 -1.36 4.43 -10.85
C VAL A 160 -2.71 3.73 -10.95
N GLY A 161 -3.49 4.09 -11.97
CA GLY A 161 -4.79 3.53 -12.26
C GLY A 161 -5.26 3.93 -13.65
N ASN A 162 -6.39 3.39 -14.08
CA ASN A 162 -7.04 3.71 -15.35
C ASN A 162 -8.21 4.68 -15.23
N THR A 163 -8.60 5.03 -14.01
CA THR A 163 -9.75 5.89 -13.71
C THR A 163 -9.35 7.01 -12.74
N ASP A 164 -10.05 8.13 -12.79
CA ASP A 164 -9.83 9.27 -11.89
C ASP A 164 -10.00 8.90 -10.40
N ALA A 165 -9.35 9.69 -9.53
CA ALA A 165 -9.44 9.52 -8.08
C ALA A 165 -10.88 9.69 -7.56
N LEU A 166 -11.22 8.99 -6.48
CA LEU A 166 -12.47 9.19 -5.75
C LEU A 166 -12.20 9.30 -4.25
N TYR A 167 -12.46 10.47 -3.68
CA TYR A 167 -12.38 10.68 -2.23
C TYR A 167 -13.61 10.07 -1.55
N SER A 168 -13.40 9.30 -0.48
CA SER A 168 -14.44 8.82 0.43
C SER A 168 -14.51 9.72 1.67
N PRO A 169 -15.54 10.57 1.78
CA PRO A 169 -15.67 11.47 2.91
C PRO A 169 -15.91 10.76 4.25
N GLY A 170 -16.41 9.53 4.24
CA GLY A 170 -16.57 8.73 5.46
C GLY A 170 -15.25 8.13 5.96
N LEU A 171 -14.39 7.66 5.05
CA LEU A 171 -13.10 7.04 5.41
C LEU A 171 -11.93 8.03 5.47
N ARG A 172 -12.14 9.26 5.03
CA ARG A 172 -11.12 10.33 4.95
C ARG A 172 -9.94 9.92 4.07
N SER A 173 -10.18 9.09 3.06
CA SER A 173 -9.18 8.52 2.17
C SER A 173 -9.70 8.47 0.73
N PHE A 174 -8.81 8.32 -0.24
CA PHE A 174 -9.20 7.94 -1.59
C PHE A 174 -9.49 6.44 -1.66
N LEU A 175 -10.35 6.02 -2.59
CA LEU A 175 -10.66 4.60 -2.83
C LEU A 175 -10.14 4.18 -4.21
N PRO A 176 -9.59 2.96 -4.32
CA PRO A 176 -9.08 2.44 -5.61
C PRO A 176 -10.18 1.82 -6.47
N LEU A 177 -11.33 1.49 -5.90
CA LEU A 177 -12.40 0.75 -6.57
C LEU A 177 -13.28 1.64 -7.46
N VAL A 178 -13.67 1.12 -8.62
CA VAL A 178 -14.68 1.72 -9.50
C VAL A 178 -15.97 0.92 -9.38
N LYS A 179 -17.05 1.58 -8.96
CA LYS A 179 -18.36 0.94 -8.84
C LYS A 179 -18.86 0.55 -10.23
N ASN A 180 -19.34 -0.69 -10.37
CA ASN A 180 -19.91 -1.26 -11.60
C ASN A 180 -18.92 -1.38 -12.78
N ASP A 181 -17.61 -1.32 -12.53
CA ASP A 181 -16.58 -1.63 -13.53
C ASP A 181 -15.59 -2.61 -12.91
N ALA A 182 -15.59 -3.84 -13.41
CA ALA A 182 -14.73 -4.90 -12.88
C ALA A 182 -13.24 -4.66 -13.16
N HIS A 183 -12.91 -3.86 -14.18
CA HIS A 183 -11.54 -3.56 -14.60
C HIS A 183 -11.13 -2.12 -14.29
N GLY A 184 -12.05 -1.32 -13.74
CA GLY A 184 -11.80 0.04 -13.31
C GLY A 184 -10.94 0.07 -12.04
N ILE A 185 -9.79 0.74 -12.12
CA ILE A 185 -8.83 0.94 -11.04
C ILE A 185 -8.55 2.44 -10.95
N ARG A 186 -8.92 3.06 -9.83
CA ARG A 186 -8.69 4.49 -9.63
C ARG A 186 -7.24 4.77 -9.29
N ILE A 187 -6.73 5.89 -9.78
CA ILE A 187 -5.51 6.48 -9.24
C ILE A 187 -5.69 6.78 -7.75
N MET A 188 -4.61 6.67 -6.98
CA MET A 188 -4.58 6.99 -5.55
C MET A 188 -3.64 8.17 -5.32
N PRO A 189 -4.17 9.37 -5.08
CA PRO A 189 -3.36 10.55 -4.77
C PRO A 189 -2.71 10.50 -3.39
N VAL A 190 -1.65 11.29 -3.20
CA VAL A 190 -1.01 11.53 -1.89
C VAL A 190 -0.91 13.02 -1.61
N ARG A 191 -1.16 13.42 -0.35
CA ARG A 191 -1.08 14.82 0.09
C ARG A 191 0.29 15.11 0.70
N TYR A 192 0.87 16.22 0.30
CA TYR A 192 2.07 16.80 0.90
C TYR A 192 1.78 18.18 1.45
N SER A 193 2.38 18.53 2.60
CA SER A 193 2.35 19.90 3.13
C SER A 193 3.75 20.35 3.54
N ALA A 194 3.97 21.66 3.61
CA ALA A 194 5.22 22.24 4.08
C ALA A 194 5.16 22.51 5.59
N TYR A 195 6.26 22.23 6.29
CA TYR A 195 6.41 22.48 7.72
C TYR A 195 7.75 23.16 8.00
N ILE A 196 7.79 24.02 9.01
CA ILE A 196 9.05 24.24 9.72
C ILE A 196 9.32 22.97 10.53
N ALA A 197 10.49 22.38 10.31
CA ALA A 197 10.92 21.14 10.93
C ALA A 197 12.32 21.30 11.54
N VAL A 198 12.57 20.51 12.58
CA VAL A 198 13.85 20.44 13.28
C VAL A 198 14.51 19.09 13.02
N GLN A 199 15.83 19.08 12.80
CA GLN A 199 16.57 17.82 12.66
C GLN A 199 17.01 17.29 14.03
N ARG A 200 16.57 16.07 14.40
CA ARG A 200 16.86 15.44 15.70
C ARG A 200 17.31 14.00 15.57
N GLN A 201 18.08 13.52 16.55
CA GLN A 201 18.38 12.09 16.67
C GLN A 201 17.13 11.29 17.03
N GLY A 202 17.03 10.05 16.55
CA GLY A 202 15.88 9.18 16.80
C GLY A 202 15.54 9.06 18.30
N ASN A 203 14.27 9.27 18.64
CA ASN A 203 13.80 9.21 20.02
C ASN A 203 12.36 8.67 20.10
N HIS A 204 12.25 7.38 20.39
CA HIS A 204 10.99 6.65 20.55
C HIS A 204 9.99 7.35 21.49
N LYS A 205 10.45 7.98 22.57
CA LYS A 205 9.59 8.57 23.60
C LYS A 205 9.05 9.96 23.24
N GLN A 206 9.62 10.63 22.24
CA GLN A 206 9.27 12.02 21.90
C GLN A 206 8.54 12.15 20.57
N PHE A 207 9.04 11.51 19.51
CA PHE A 207 8.50 11.66 18.16
C PHE A 207 8.64 10.40 17.29
N GLY A 208 9.34 9.36 17.76
CA GLY A 208 9.61 8.14 17.00
C GLY A 208 11.05 8.06 16.46
N PRO A 209 11.27 7.43 15.30
CA PRO A 209 10.25 7.01 14.32
C PRO A 209 9.36 5.84 14.77
N MET A 210 8.27 5.62 14.04
CA MET A 210 7.39 4.46 14.13
C MET A 210 8.20 3.17 13.94
N ASP A 211 7.87 2.15 14.74
CA ASP A 211 8.61 0.89 14.84
C ASP A 211 10.12 1.13 15.03
N PHE A 212 10.43 1.81 16.13
CA PHE A 212 11.77 2.26 16.48
C PHE A 212 12.77 1.09 16.53
N GLN A 213 13.90 1.26 15.84
CA GLN A 213 14.99 0.30 15.77
C GLN A 213 16.10 0.73 16.73
N PRO A 214 16.22 0.13 17.93
CA PRO A 214 17.11 0.61 18.98
C PRO A 214 18.59 0.59 18.57
N ASP A 215 18.98 -0.30 17.67
CA ASP A 215 20.37 -0.45 17.22
C ASP A 215 20.75 0.52 16.07
N VAL A 216 19.76 1.20 15.48
CA VAL A 216 19.96 2.02 14.26
C VAL A 216 19.49 3.46 14.49
N ASP A 217 18.27 3.64 14.98
CA ASP A 217 17.60 4.94 15.02
C ASP A 217 18.26 5.99 15.95
N PRO A 218 18.86 5.65 17.10
CA PRO A 218 19.58 6.64 17.92
C PRO A 218 20.74 7.31 17.19
N ALA A 219 21.36 6.63 16.23
CA ALA A 219 22.47 7.16 15.44
C ALA A 219 22.03 7.95 14.21
N LEU A 220 20.76 7.83 13.81
CA LEU A 220 20.19 8.51 12.65
C LEU A 220 19.53 9.83 13.03
N LYS A 221 19.46 10.74 12.06
CA LYS A 221 18.77 12.02 12.18
C LYS A 221 17.48 12.03 11.38
N PHE A 222 16.44 12.63 11.96
CA PHE A 222 15.10 12.73 11.39
C PHE A 222 14.64 14.17 11.38
N TRP A 223 13.92 14.57 10.33
CA TRP A 223 13.24 15.87 10.26
C TRP A 223 11.88 15.77 10.93
N VAL A 224 11.72 16.46 12.05
CA VAL A 224 10.53 16.40 12.90
C VAL A 224 9.74 17.71 12.75
N PRO A 225 8.47 17.69 12.32
CA PRO A 225 7.69 18.90 12.13
C PRO A 225 7.40 19.59 13.46
N ILE A 226 7.41 20.93 13.48
CA ILE A 226 7.04 21.73 14.65
C ILE A 226 5.95 22.77 14.37
N HIS A 227 5.84 23.24 13.13
CA HIS A 227 4.82 24.22 12.73
C HIS A 227 4.46 24.05 11.26
N LYS A 228 3.16 23.99 10.94
CA LYS A 228 2.70 23.91 9.55
C LYS A 228 2.83 25.26 8.85
N LEU A 229 3.21 25.25 7.58
CA LEU A 229 3.23 26.41 6.71
C LEU A 229 1.99 26.44 5.81
N PHE A 230 1.44 27.63 5.63
CA PHE A 230 0.35 27.95 4.70
C PHE A 230 0.39 29.45 4.35
N ASP A 231 -0.34 29.86 3.33
CA ASP A 231 -0.21 31.21 2.78
C ASP A 231 -0.83 32.28 3.69
N GLY A 232 -0.37 33.51 3.52
CA GLY A 232 -0.92 34.69 4.17
C GLY A 232 -0.26 35.06 5.50
N LYS A 233 -0.87 36.06 6.16
CA LYS A 233 -0.35 36.71 7.37
C LYS A 233 -0.69 36.01 8.68
N GLU A 234 -1.55 35.00 8.62
CA GLU A 234 -2.05 34.28 9.79
C GLU A 234 -1.21 33.03 10.13
N CYS A 235 -0.17 32.72 9.34
CA CYS A 235 0.69 31.54 9.56
C CYS A 235 1.83 31.80 10.55
N LEU A 236 2.62 32.85 10.32
CA LEU A 236 3.72 33.27 11.18
C LEU A 236 3.60 34.76 11.48
N ALA A 237 3.66 35.12 12.76
CA ALA A 237 3.51 36.51 13.16
C ALA A 237 4.64 37.37 12.56
N GLY A 238 4.24 38.46 11.90
CA GLY A 238 5.16 39.41 11.26
C GLY A 238 5.62 39.02 9.85
N LEU A 239 5.12 37.92 9.27
CA LEU A 239 5.42 37.51 7.90
C LEU A 239 4.14 37.34 7.10
N ASP A 240 4.22 37.58 5.80
CA ASP A 240 3.21 37.22 4.81
C ASP A 240 3.80 36.10 3.95
N LEU A 241 3.23 34.90 4.03
CA LEU A 241 3.79 33.72 3.41
C LEU A 241 3.17 33.43 2.05
N ASP A 242 4.01 33.03 1.11
CA ASP A 242 3.62 32.46 -0.18
C ASP A 242 4.32 31.11 -0.31
N VAL A 243 3.59 30.02 -0.09
CA VAL A 243 4.14 28.66 -0.10
C VAL A 243 3.89 28.03 -1.46
N ARG A 244 4.96 27.77 -2.20
CA ARG A 244 4.91 27.19 -3.55
C ARG A 244 5.53 25.81 -3.56
N PHE A 245 4.89 24.87 -4.26
CA PHE A 245 5.43 23.52 -4.45
C PHE A 245 5.94 23.31 -5.87
N LYS A 246 6.97 22.46 -5.98
CA LYS A 246 7.44 21.89 -7.25
C LYS A 246 7.51 20.38 -7.10
N ALA A 247 6.97 19.67 -8.09
CA ALA A 247 7.12 18.22 -8.25
C ALA A 247 8.09 17.92 -9.39
N PHE A 248 8.84 16.84 -9.26
CA PHE A 248 9.60 16.21 -10.33
C PHE A 248 9.52 14.70 -10.16
N HIS A 249 9.20 13.98 -11.23
CA HIS A 249 9.10 12.52 -11.27
C HIS A 249 9.71 12.03 -12.56
N ILE A 250 10.32 10.84 -12.51
CA ILE A 250 10.99 10.24 -13.65
C ILE A 250 10.75 8.72 -13.66
N ASN A 251 10.51 8.16 -14.85
CA ASN A 251 10.55 6.72 -15.10
C ASN A 251 11.69 6.43 -16.08
N GLU A 252 12.63 5.60 -15.66
CA GLU A 252 13.82 5.22 -16.43
C GLU A 252 13.95 3.70 -16.59
N LYS A 253 12.87 2.93 -16.42
CA LYS A 253 12.94 1.46 -16.44
C LYS A 253 13.51 0.94 -17.75
N ILE A 254 13.04 1.46 -18.89
CA ILE A 254 13.53 1.10 -20.22
C ILE A 254 15.01 1.50 -20.38
N ARG A 255 15.39 2.74 -20.02
CA ARG A 255 16.80 3.18 -20.03
C ARG A 255 17.69 2.22 -19.25
N HIS A 256 17.27 1.79 -18.07
CA HIS A 256 18.07 0.93 -17.22
C HIS A 256 18.26 -0.50 -17.76
N ILE A 257 17.38 -0.99 -18.62
CA ILE A 257 17.64 -2.24 -19.36
C ILE A 257 18.89 -2.08 -20.23
N HIS A 258 19.00 -0.97 -20.96
CA HIS A 258 20.13 -0.69 -21.85
C HIS A 258 21.43 -0.34 -21.12
N LEU A 259 21.33 0.20 -19.90
CA LEU A 259 22.50 0.44 -19.05
C LEU A 259 23.02 -0.83 -18.37
N ARG A 260 22.15 -1.79 -18.03
CA ARG A 260 22.53 -3.04 -17.34
C ARG A 260 22.95 -4.15 -18.28
N HIS A 261 22.48 -4.13 -19.52
CA HIS A 261 22.71 -5.20 -20.50
C HIS A 261 23.34 -4.65 -21.78
N SER A 262 24.48 -5.24 -22.17
CA SER A 262 25.14 -4.95 -23.43
C SER A 262 24.41 -5.60 -24.61
N GLY A 263 24.65 -5.09 -25.83
CA GLY A 263 24.12 -5.69 -27.07
C GLY A 263 22.61 -5.58 -27.26
N THR A 264 21.93 -4.75 -26.48
CA THR A 264 20.47 -4.55 -26.52
C THR A 264 19.97 -3.69 -27.69
N GLY A 265 20.90 -3.10 -28.47
CA GLY A 265 20.60 -2.35 -29.70
C GLY A 265 20.41 -0.84 -29.52
N TRP A 266 20.42 -0.32 -28.28
CA TRP A 266 20.29 1.11 -28.00
C TRP A 266 21.39 1.61 -27.07
N GLN A 267 21.82 2.85 -27.28
CA GLN A 267 22.89 3.51 -26.53
C GLN A 267 22.67 5.03 -26.50
N GLU A 268 23.56 5.76 -25.83
CA GLU A 268 23.52 7.23 -25.87
C GLU A 268 23.77 7.75 -27.31
N PRO A 269 23.10 8.85 -27.72
CA PRO A 269 22.21 9.71 -26.92
C PRO A 269 20.75 9.24 -26.87
N ASP A 270 20.37 8.16 -27.58
CA ASP A 270 18.98 7.73 -27.72
C ASP A 270 18.35 7.31 -26.39
N ILE A 271 19.08 6.58 -25.54
CA ILE A 271 18.57 6.09 -24.24
C ILE A 271 18.35 7.20 -23.20
N SER A 272 18.74 8.45 -23.50
CA SER A 272 18.42 9.64 -22.71
C SER A 272 17.16 10.37 -23.20
N GLN A 273 16.52 9.88 -24.26
CA GLN A 273 15.32 10.49 -24.84
C GLN A 273 14.06 9.70 -24.45
N TYR A 274 12.90 10.32 -24.62
CA TYR A 274 11.65 9.60 -24.58
C TYR A 274 11.60 8.53 -25.69
N PRO A 275 11.13 7.30 -25.43
CA PRO A 275 10.45 6.84 -24.20
C PRO A 275 11.36 6.12 -23.20
N PHE A 276 12.69 6.12 -23.40
CA PHE A 276 13.65 5.49 -22.47
C PHE A 276 13.65 6.19 -21.10
N VAL A 277 13.49 7.52 -21.15
CA VAL A 277 13.28 8.39 -19.99
C VAL A 277 11.94 9.10 -20.16
N ILE A 278 11.09 9.05 -19.13
CA ILE A 278 9.79 9.70 -19.10
C ILE A 278 9.76 10.64 -17.89
N THR A 279 9.63 11.95 -18.15
CA THR A 279 9.46 12.99 -17.11
C THR A 279 8.10 13.67 -17.18
N ASP A 280 7.44 13.62 -18.35
CA ASP A 280 6.17 14.28 -18.60
C ASP A 280 4.98 13.32 -18.49
N GLY A 281 3.85 13.84 -18.00
CA GLY A 281 2.58 13.10 -17.97
C GLY A 281 2.56 11.91 -17.02
N LEU A 282 3.43 11.87 -16.01
CA LEU A 282 3.42 10.89 -14.93
C LEU A 282 2.43 11.26 -13.82
N ALA A 283 2.46 12.52 -13.38
CA ALA A 283 1.57 13.05 -12.36
C ALA A 283 1.40 14.57 -12.48
N THR A 284 0.35 15.09 -11.85
CA THR A 284 0.12 16.52 -11.63
C THR A 284 0.11 16.80 -10.13
N LEU A 285 0.68 17.94 -9.72
CA LEU A 285 0.56 18.43 -8.35
C LEU A 285 -0.49 19.54 -8.32
N GLU A 286 -1.67 19.24 -7.78
CA GLU A 286 -2.72 20.22 -7.55
C GLU A 286 -2.50 20.90 -6.20
N VAL A 287 -2.25 22.21 -6.23
CA VAL A 287 -2.09 23.02 -5.02
C VAL A 287 -3.35 23.83 -4.83
N GLU A 288 -4.06 23.57 -3.74
CA GLU A 288 -5.21 24.36 -3.38
C GLU A 288 -4.75 25.75 -2.88
N PRO A 289 -5.20 26.86 -3.49
CA PRO A 289 -4.77 28.20 -3.10
C PRO A 289 -5.01 28.46 -1.61
N GLY A 290 -4.00 28.96 -0.89
CA GLY A 290 -4.12 29.28 0.53
C GLY A 290 -3.99 28.10 1.49
N SER A 291 -3.98 26.85 1.01
CA SER A 291 -3.95 25.66 1.87
C SER A 291 -2.56 25.38 2.45
N GLY A 292 -1.48 25.78 1.77
CA GLY A 292 -0.11 25.36 2.11
C GLY A 292 0.16 23.88 1.84
N SER A 293 -0.67 23.24 1.01
CA SER A 293 -0.65 21.80 0.75
C SER A 293 -0.86 21.50 -0.73
N GLY A 294 -0.28 20.40 -1.20
CA GLY A 294 -0.40 19.91 -2.56
C GLY A 294 -0.86 18.45 -2.59
N LEU A 295 -1.80 18.15 -3.48
CA LEU A 295 -2.24 16.79 -3.78
C LEU A 295 -1.53 16.32 -5.04
N LEU A 296 -0.71 15.28 -4.94
CA LEU A 296 -0.07 14.66 -6.09
C LEU A 296 -1.01 13.62 -6.69
N LEU A 297 -1.45 13.83 -7.93
CA LEU A 297 -2.33 12.93 -8.66
C LEU A 297 -1.55 12.27 -9.82
N PRO A 298 -1.34 10.95 -9.78
CA PRO A 298 -0.88 10.21 -10.96
C PRO A 298 -1.81 10.44 -12.14
N ARG A 299 -1.28 10.45 -13.36
CA ARG A 299 -2.11 10.59 -14.56
C ARG A 299 -2.87 9.28 -14.80
N PRO A 300 -4.21 9.28 -14.82
CA PRO A 300 -4.97 8.10 -15.18
C PRO A 300 -4.74 7.78 -16.66
N ARG A 301 -4.57 6.50 -16.98
CA ARG A 301 -4.30 6.02 -18.34
C ARG A 301 -5.31 4.94 -18.71
N PRO A 302 -5.89 4.93 -19.93
CA PRO A 302 -6.87 3.90 -20.32
C PRO A 302 -6.40 2.45 -20.12
N ARG A 303 -5.08 2.23 -20.11
CA ARG A 303 -4.42 0.96 -19.84
C ARG A 303 -3.29 1.19 -18.84
N LEU A 304 -3.05 0.18 -18.00
CA LEU A 304 -1.95 0.22 -17.01
C LEU A 304 -0.57 0.09 -17.65
N THR A 305 -0.52 -0.36 -18.91
CA THR A 305 0.69 -0.51 -19.72
C THR A 305 0.40 -0.10 -21.15
N GLU A 306 1.42 0.40 -21.85
CA GLU A 306 1.35 0.83 -23.24
C GLU A 306 2.58 0.31 -24.00
N GLN A 307 2.43 0.05 -25.29
CA GLN A 307 3.56 -0.18 -26.19
C GLN A 307 4.44 1.09 -26.25
N ALA A 308 5.75 0.91 -26.17
CA ALA A 308 6.68 2.01 -26.33
C ALA A 308 6.91 2.32 -27.81
N HIS A 309 6.94 3.59 -28.17
CA HIS A 309 7.26 4.05 -29.53
C HIS A 309 8.43 5.03 -29.48
N TYR A 310 9.39 4.84 -30.39
CA TYR A 310 10.51 5.76 -30.59
C TYR A 310 10.55 6.21 -32.05
N ARG A 311 10.58 7.53 -32.28
CA ARG A 311 10.55 8.14 -33.63
C ARG A 311 9.41 7.63 -34.52
N GLY A 312 8.24 7.42 -33.93
CA GLY A 312 7.02 6.96 -34.63
C GLY A 312 6.95 5.46 -34.89
N GLN A 313 7.99 4.69 -34.57
CA GLN A 313 8.01 3.23 -34.73
C GLN A 313 7.86 2.52 -33.38
N LEU A 314 7.38 1.28 -33.40
CA LEU A 314 7.41 0.42 -32.22
C LEU A 314 8.85 0.26 -31.74
N LEU A 315 9.08 0.52 -30.46
CA LEU A 315 10.39 0.38 -29.86
C LEU A 315 10.65 -1.11 -29.59
N SER A 316 11.66 -1.67 -30.25
CA SER A 316 12.15 -3.03 -30.02
C SER A 316 13.58 -3.03 -29.52
N PHE A 317 14.01 -4.07 -28.83
CA PHE A 317 15.38 -4.28 -28.36
C PHE A 317 15.80 -5.75 -28.52
N THR A 318 17.10 -6.01 -28.53
CA THR A 318 17.60 -7.39 -28.47
C THR A 318 17.47 -7.89 -27.04
N MET A 319 16.65 -8.92 -26.82
CA MET A 319 16.40 -9.49 -25.49
C MET A 319 17.71 -10.02 -24.88
N PRO A 320 18.13 -9.54 -23.69
CA PRO A 320 19.29 -10.08 -23.01
C PRO A 320 19.07 -11.52 -22.54
N ARG A 321 20.11 -12.32 -22.59
CA ARG A 321 20.13 -13.67 -22.00
C ARG A 321 19.86 -13.60 -20.49
N ASP A 322 19.16 -14.60 -19.95
CA ASP A 322 18.90 -14.80 -18.52
C ASP A 322 18.25 -13.59 -17.82
N SER A 323 17.48 -12.78 -18.57
CA SER A 323 16.78 -11.58 -18.07
C SER A 323 15.26 -11.72 -17.98
N GLY A 324 14.74 -12.90 -18.36
CA GLY A 324 13.32 -13.24 -18.26
C GLY A 324 12.80 -13.08 -16.83
N GLY A 325 11.64 -12.45 -16.71
CA GLY A 325 10.99 -12.11 -15.43
C GLY A 325 11.27 -10.69 -14.95
N MET A 326 12.45 -10.12 -15.23
CA MET A 326 12.72 -8.70 -14.97
C MET A 326 12.30 -7.81 -16.14
N ILE A 327 12.28 -8.37 -17.33
CA ILE A 327 11.94 -7.70 -18.59
C ILE A 327 10.90 -8.54 -19.33
N ASN A 328 9.84 -7.92 -19.83
CA ASN A 328 8.93 -8.60 -20.74
C ASN A 328 9.65 -8.87 -22.07
N GLY A 329 9.64 -10.14 -22.50
CA GLY A 329 10.21 -10.58 -23.77
C GLY A 329 9.21 -11.40 -24.59
N ARG A 330 7.90 -11.20 -24.42
CA ARG A 330 6.90 -12.14 -24.97
C ARG A 330 6.38 -11.77 -26.36
N SER A 331 6.71 -10.58 -26.84
CA SER A 331 6.32 -10.11 -28.17
C SER A 331 7.56 -9.92 -29.03
N MET A 332 7.76 -10.81 -30.00
CA MET A 332 8.89 -10.78 -30.93
C MET A 332 8.53 -9.99 -32.18
N LEU A 333 9.42 -9.09 -32.60
CA LEU A 333 9.30 -8.31 -33.83
C LEU A 333 10.17 -8.93 -34.93
N HIS A 334 9.56 -9.30 -36.06
CA HIS A 334 10.26 -9.81 -37.23
C HIS A 334 10.73 -8.68 -38.17
N ASP A 335 11.60 -9.03 -39.10
CA ASP A 335 12.17 -8.07 -40.07
C ASP A 335 11.16 -7.53 -41.07
N ASP A 336 10.06 -8.27 -41.32
CA ASP A 336 8.93 -7.82 -42.13
C ASP A 336 7.96 -6.88 -41.38
N GLY A 337 8.24 -6.60 -40.10
CA GLY A 337 7.42 -5.75 -39.23
C GLY A 337 6.26 -6.47 -38.53
N THR A 338 6.09 -7.77 -38.74
CA THR A 338 5.08 -8.56 -38.01
C THR A 338 5.49 -8.83 -36.57
N ILE A 339 4.50 -8.99 -35.68
CA ILE A 339 4.71 -9.28 -34.27
C ILE A 339 4.22 -10.70 -33.98
N GLU A 340 5.12 -11.56 -33.52
CA GLU A 340 4.80 -12.89 -33.00
C GLU A 340 4.57 -12.81 -31.48
N ASP A 341 3.41 -13.29 -31.03
CA ASP A 341 3.17 -13.56 -29.62
C ASP A 341 3.80 -14.91 -29.27
N LEU A 342 4.91 -14.85 -28.53
CA LEU A 342 5.67 -16.04 -28.14
C LEU A 342 4.91 -16.92 -27.14
N ASN A 343 3.81 -16.46 -26.54
CA ASN A 343 2.93 -17.32 -25.74
C ASN A 343 2.19 -18.37 -26.59
N HIS A 344 2.25 -18.26 -27.92
CA HIS A 344 1.76 -19.25 -28.88
C HIS A 344 2.85 -20.14 -29.47
N ARG A 345 4.10 -20.02 -28.97
CA ARG A 345 5.24 -20.79 -29.44
C ARG A 345 5.73 -21.76 -28.37
N GLU A 346 5.80 -23.04 -28.72
CA GLU A 346 6.38 -24.05 -27.83
C GLU A 346 7.84 -23.72 -27.50
N GLY A 347 8.24 -23.95 -26.24
CA GLY A 347 9.61 -23.69 -25.78
C GLY A 347 9.89 -22.21 -25.49
N VAL A 348 8.86 -21.39 -25.30
CA VAL A 348 9.03 -19.95 -25.02
C VAL A 348 9.91 -19.65 -23.80
N ALA A 349 9.83 -20.46 -22.73
CA ALA A 349 10.66 -20.26 -21.54
C ALA A 349 12.16 -20.33 -21.88
N GLU A 350 12.54 -21.31 -22.70
CA GLU A 350 13.91 -21.50 -23.16
C GLU A 350 14.34 -20.38 -24.11
N LEU A 351 13.47 -19.98 -25.05
CA LEU A 351 13.73 -18.85 -25.94
C LEU A 351 13.96 -17.54 -25.18
N VAL A 352 13.08 -17.21 -24.22
CA VAL A 352 13.21 -16.01 -23.39
C VAL A 352 14.49 -16.05 -22.55
N ARG A 353 14.86 -17.22 -22.03
CA ARG A 353 16.09 -17.42 -21.27
C ARG A 353 17.33 -17.27 -22.16
N GLN A 354 17.32 -17.82 -23.37
CA GLN A 354 18.42 -17.68 -24.34
C GLN A 354 18.60 -16.23 -24.80
N GLY A 355 17.50 -15.48 -24.97
CA GLY A 355 17.52 -14.12 -25.50
C GLY A 355 17.93 -14.07 -26.98
N GLY A 356 18.43 -12.92 -27.42
CA GLY A 356 19.02 -12.75 -28.76
C GLY A 356 18.04 -12.44 -29.90
N TYR A 357 16.74 -12.38 -29.64
CA TYR A 357 15.72 -11.95 -30.59
C TYR A 357 15.26 -10.52 -30.32
N ARG A 358 14.59 -9.89 -31.30
CA ARG A 358 14.02 -8.55 -31.17
C ARG A 358 12.70 -8.61 -30.41
N ALA A 359 12.69 -8.21 -29.15
CA ALA A 359 11.49 -8.08 -28.33
C ALA A 359 10.95 -6.65 -28.34
N LEU A 360 9.65 -6.46 -28.11
CA LEU A 360 9.06 -5.13 -27.93
C LEU A 360 9.27 -4.57 -26.52
N HIS A 361 9.46 -3.26 -26.43
CA HIS A 361 9.44 -2.53 -25.16
C HIS A 361 8.02 -2.07 -24.81
N TYR A 362 7.76 -2.08 -23.51
CA TYR A 362 6.53 -1.59 -22.91
C TYR A 362 6.84 -0.57 -21.81
N ARG A 363 5.90 0.34 -21.58
CA ARG A 363 6.01 1.37 -20.54
C ARG A 363 4.79 1.36 -19.64
N ASP A 364 4.97 1.86 -18.43
CA ASP A 364 3.92 2.04 -17.44
C ASP A 364 3.97 3.45 -16.83
N GLY A 365 3.02 3.75 -15.94
CA GLY A 365 2.92 5.05 -15.28
C GLY A 365 3.67 5.17 -13.95
N THR A 366 4.41 4.14 -13.53
CA THR A 366 5.14 4.17 -12.25
C THR A 366 6.37 5.07 -12.34
N ALA A 367 6.82 5.63 -11.23
CA ALA A 367 7.97 6.54 -11.19
C ALA A 367 8.40 6.81 -9.77
N ASP A 368 9.59 7.38 -9.60
CA ASP A 368 10.00 8.02 -8.36
C ASP A 368 10.52 9.44 -8.62
N GLY A 369 10.67 10.21 -7.55
CA GLY A 369 10.91 11.63 -7.66
C GLY A 369 10.91 12.37 -6.33
N TYR A 370 10.67 13.67 -6.39
CA TYR A 370 10.64 14.52 -5.20
C TYR A 370 9.61 15.65 -5.28
N ILE A 371 9.14 16.06 -4.12
CA ILE A 371 8.33 17.28 -3.93
C ILE A 371 9.14 18.25 -3.07
N ARG A 372 9.25 19.50 -3.52
CA ARG A 372 9.96 20.57 -2.80
C ARG A 372 9.03 21.78 -2.58
N ALA A 373 9.11 22.38 -1.40
CA ALA A 373 8.46 23.66 -1.11
C ALA A 373 9.44 24.82 -1.19
N ARG A 374 8.97 25.99 -1.63
CA ARG A 374 9.68 27.27 -1.60
C ARG A 374 8.79 28.30 -0.96
N CYS A 375 9.37 29.14 -0.10
CA CYS A 375 8.70 30.29 0.48
C CYS A 375 9.71 31.43 0.57
N THR A 376 9.52 32.49 -0.22
CA THR A 376 10.48 33.60 -0.35
C THR A 376 10.77 34.26 1.00
N SER A 377 9.73 34.48 1.81
CA SER A 377 9.83 35.05 3.16
C SER A 377 10.65 34.19 4.14
N LEU A 378 10.88 32.92 3.81
CA LEU A 378 11.70 31.98 4.58
C LEU A 378 12.94 31.52 3.80
N GLY A 379 13.36 32.24 2.75
CA GLY A 379 14.43 31.82 1.83
C GLY A 379 15.82 31.62 2.44
N HIS A 380 16.03 32.03 3.70
CA HIS A 380 17.25 31.78 4.46
C HIS A 380 17.25 30.40 5.14
N LEU A 381 16.10 29.72 5.23
CA LEU A 381 16.02 28.34 5.69
C LEU A 381 16.22 27.39 4.52
N HIS A 382 16.91 26.27 4.78
CA HIS A 382 17.03 25.20 3.79
C HIS A 382 15.64 24.64 3.44
N SER A 383 15.47 24.23 2.19
CA SER A 383 14.29 23.50 1.73
C SER A 383 14.62 22.02 1.61
N ILE A 384 14.00 21.21 2.46
CA ILE A 384 14.17 19.76 2.53
C ILE A 384 13.01 19.11 1.77
N PRO A 385 13.26 18.45 0.63
CA PRO A 385 12.21 17.81 -0.14
C PRO A 385 11.74 16.49 0.47
N ALA A 386 10.55 16.09 0.08
CA ALA A 386 10.04 14.74 0.27
C ALA A 386 10.43 13.87 -0.93
N TYR A 387 10.75 12.61 -0.69
CA TYR A 387 10.75 11.56 -1.71
C TYR A 387 9.31 11.21 -2.09
N SER A 388 9.09 10.96 -3.37
CA SER A 388 7.75 10.75 -3.91
C SER A 388 7.73 9.56 -4.83
N ILE A 389 6.89 8.58 -4.51
CA ILE A 389 6.77 7.32 -5.23
C ILE A 389 5.41 7.30 -5.92
N ILE A 390 5.39 6.92 -7.19
CA ILE A 390 4.20 6.57 -7.96
C ILE A 390 4.28 5.05 -8.21
N ALA A 391 3.60 4.29 -7.36
CA ALA A 391 3.63 2.84 -7.32
C ALA A 391 2.56 2.20 -8.25
N PRO A 392 2.65 0.89 -8.50
CA PRO A 392 1.56 0.10 -9.08
C PRO A 392 0.25 0.18 -8.27
N PRO A 393 -0.86 -0.31 -8.84
CA PRO A 393 -2.07 -0.56 -8.07
C PRO A 393 -1.80 -1.47 -6.86
N ASP A 394 -2.62 -1.29 -5.83
CA ASP A 394 -2.61 -2.13 -4.64
C ASP A 394 -3.81 -3.06 -4.71
N PHE A 395 -3.55 -4.38 -4.73
CA PHE A 395 -4.59 -5.38 -4.85
C PHE A 395 -5.24 -5.78 -3.52
N PHE A 396 -4.72 -5.28 -2.40
CA PHE A 396 -5.30 -5.41 -1.06
C PHE A 396 -5.28 -4.06 -0.32
N PRO A 397 -5.97 -3.04 -0.84
CA PRO A 397 -5.87 -1.65 -0.37
C PRO A 397 -6.40 -1.41 1.05
N PHE A 398 -7.06 -2.40 1.66
CA PHE A 398 -7.53 -2.38 3.04
C PHE A 398 -6.64 -3.20 3.99
N CYS A 399 -5.57 -3.81 3.47
CA CYS A 399 -4.56 -4.53 4.23
C CYS A 399 -3.28 -3.71 4.31
N GLN A 400 -2.68 -3.62 5.50
CA GLN A 400 -1.46 -2.84 5.72
C GLN A 400 -0.30 -3.79 6.04
N PRO A 401 0.79 -3.77 5.24
CA PRO A 401 1.98 -4.58 5.50
C PRO A 401 2.52 -4.43 6.93
N ARG A 402 2.52 -3.22 7.50
CA ARG A 402 2.91 -2.99 8.90
C ARG A 402 2.01 -3.74 9.91
N ARG A 403 0.69 -3.69 9.74
CA ARG A 403 -0.24 -4.42 10.63
C ARG A 403 -0.05 -5.93 10.51
N LEU A 404 0.19 -6.44 9.29
CA LEU A 404 0.53 -7.85 9.08
C LEU A 404 1.82 -8.24 9.78
N MET A 405 2.85 -7.38 9.73
CA MET A 405 4.14 -7.61 10.39
C MET A 405 3.97 -7.78 11.91
N HIS A 406 3.22 -6.90 12.56
CA HIS A 406 2.94 -7.02 14.00
C HIS A 406 2.07 -8.24 14.30
N TRP A 407 1.01 -8.46 13.54
CA TRP A 407 0.11 -9.59 13.72
C TRP A 407 0.86 -10.93 13.63
N ALA A 408 1.66 -11.14 12.58
CA ALA A 408 2.39 -12.39 12.37
C ALA A 408 3.34 -12.72 13.53
N SER A 409 3.94 -11.71 14.16
CA SER A 409 4.81 -11.88 15.34
C SER A 409 4.06 -12.28 16.62
N GLN A 410 2.73 -12.15 16.64
CA GLN A 410 1.88 -12.37 17.81
C GLN A 410 0.99 -13.61 17.68
N VAL A 411 0.91 -14.23 16.49
CA VAL A 411 0.10 -15.43 16.26
C VAL A 411 0.79 -16.64 16.88
N PRO A 412 0.18 -17.30 17.89
CA PRO A 412 0.82 -18.42 18.57
C PRO A 412 1.08 -19.64 17.67
N ALA A 413 0.29 -19.80 16.61
CA ALA A 413 0.44 -20.91 15.66
C ALA A 413 1.69 -20.77 14.78
N PHE A 414 2.24 -19.56 14.60
CA PHE A 414 3.43 -19.35 13.77
C PHE A 414 4.69 -19.58 14.60
N THR A 415 5.43 -20.63 14.26
CA THR A 415 6.74 -20.93 14.89
C THR A 415 7.85 -20.00 14.38
N ASP A 416 7.69 -19.44 13.18
CA ASP A 416 8.48 -18.37 12.59
C ASP A 416 7.53 -17.36 11.91
N PRO A 417 7.57 -16.06 12.25
CA PRO A 417 6.74 -15.05 11.62
C PRO A 417 7.06 -14.85 10.12
N ASN A 418 8.18 -15.35 9.61
CA ASN A 418 8.54 -15.34 8.19
C ASN A 418 7.90 -16.52 7.43
N ILE A 419 6.57 -16.56 7.44
CA ILE A 419 5.79 -17.57 6.71
C ILE A 419 5.74 -17.31 5.20
N TRP A 420 5.99 -16.07 4.77
CA TRP A 420 6.08 -15.69 3.36
C TRP A 420 7.42 -16.04 2.72
N HIS A 421 7.44 -16.11 1.39
CA HIS A 421 8.64 -16.32 0.60
C HIS A 421 9.61 -15.12 0.64
N ALA A 422 9.12 -13.95 1.05
CA ALA A 422 9.92 -12.78 1.35
C ALA A 422 9.85 -12.45 2.85
N ARG A 423 10.84 -11.70 3.33
CA ARG A 423 10.77 -11.10 4.66
C ARG A 423 9.65 -10.05 4.67
N LEU A 424 8.68 -10.23 5.54
CA LEU A 424 7.64 -9.23 5.75
C LEU A 424 8.23 -8.00 6.46
N GLN A 425 8.36 -6.90 5.71
CA GLN A 425 8.82 -5.62 6.22
C GLN A 425 8.14 -4.49 5.45
N ALA A 426 7.62 -3.49 6.16
CA ALA A 426 7.06 -2.30 5.51
C ALA A 426 8.18 -1.32 5.12
N LEU A 427 7.94 -0.49 4.09
CA LEU A 427 8.90 0.50 3.60
C LEU A 427 9.30 1.53 4.67
N SER A 428 8.39 1.84 5.61
CA SER A 428 8.66 2.69 6.76
C SER A 428 9.72 2.16 7.72
N ASN A 429 9.99 0.85 7.69
CA ASN A 429 11.01 0.19 8.51
C ASN A 429 12.36 0.09 7.77
N VAL A 430 12.41 0.46 6.50
CA VAL A 430 13.68 0.55 5.76
C VAL A 430 14.41 1.81 6.22
N ARG A 431 15.75 1.72 6.35
CA ARG A 431 16.63 2.84 6.73
C ARG A 431 17.63 3.12 5.63
N TYR A 432 17.12 3.30 4.42
CA TYR A 432 17.88 3.59 3.19
C TYR A 432 17.63 5.04 2.79
N CYS A 433 18.60 5.65 2.11
CA CYS A 433 18.40 6.97 1.52
C CYS A 433 17.54 6.87 0.25
N ALA A 434 17.01 8.01 -0.18
CA ALA A 434 16.23 8.10 -1.42
C ALA A 434 17.11 7.88 -2.66
N ASN A 435 16.48 7.85 -3.83
CA ASN A 435 17.18 7.68 -5.10
C ASN A 435 18.15 8.85 -5.37
N LEU A 436 19.45 8.57 -5.24
CA LEU A 436 20.55 9.51 -5.47
C LEU A 436 20.90 9.71 -6.96
N THR A 437 20.23 8.99 -7.86
CA THR A 437 20.46 9.08 -9.31
C THR A 437 19.42 9.92 -10.04
N LEU A 438 18.44 10.49 -9.33
CA LEU A 438 17.43 11.38 -9.91
C LEU A 438 18.08 12.61 -10.58
N GLU A 439 17.50 13.09 -11.68
CA GLU A 439 17.96 14.34 -12.27
C GLU A 439 17.77 15.51 -11.28
N GLY A 440 18.85 16.27 -11.03
CA GLY A 440 18.84 17.33 -10.04
C GLY A 440 18.57 16.84 -8.60
N GLN A 441 18.98 15.60 -8.29
CA GLN A 441 18.69 14.91 -7.03
C GLN A 441 18.97 15.80 -5.81
N PRO A 442 18.03 15.87 -4.84
CA PRO A 442 18.18 16.77 -3.71
C PRO A 442 18.44 16.05 -2.37
N PHE A 443 18.82 14.78 -2.42
CA PHE A 443 18.96 13.90 -1.27
C PHE A 443 20.43 13.66 -0.92
N SER A 444 20.65 13.08 0.26
CA SER A 444 21.98 12.77 0.82
C SER A 444 22.06 11.29 1.19
N PRO A 445 23.22 10.64 1.06
CA PRO A 445 23.38 9.25 1.51
C PRO A 445 23.19 9.07 3.03
N GLU A 446 23.42 10.12 3.84
CA GLU A 446 23.20 10.13 5.29
C GLU A 446 21.71 10.21 5.66
N ASP A 447 20.87 10.57 4.70
CA ASP A 447 19.45 10.85 4.90
C ASP A 447 18.58 9.59 4.88
N ARG A 448 18.97 8.65 5.75
CA ARG A 448 18.43 7.29 5.84
C ARG A 448 17.06 7.19 6.51
N GLY A 449 16.56 8.30 7.05
CA GLY A 449 15.23 8.40 7.67
C GLY A 449 14.13 8.82 6.70
N VAL A 450 14.38 8.87 5.38
CA VAL A 450 13.45 9.44 4.39
C VAL A 450 12.09 8.75 4.33
N THR A 451 12.02 7.42 4.52
CA THR A 451 10.78 6.64 4.55
C THR A 451 10.19 6.48 5.95
N ALA A 452 10.92 6.86 6.99
CA ALA A 452 10.46 6.71 8.37
C ALA A 452 9.23 7.59 8.63
N ILE A 453 8.36 7.13 9.53
CA ILE A 453 7.19 7.87 9.97
C ILE A 453 7.48 8.46 11.36
N VAL A 454 7.27 9.77 11.53
CA VAL A 454 7.47 10.50 12.78
C VAL A 454 6.18 11.21 13.21
N GLY A 455 6.06 11.54 14.49
CA GLY A 455 4.99 12.35 15.05
C GLY A 455 5.42 13.79 15.33
N LEU A 456 4.51 14.61 15.85
CA LEU A 456 4.88 15.91 16.43
C LEU A 456 5.66 15.69 17.74
N PRO A 457 6.59 16.60 18.13
CA PRO A 457 7.30 16.48 19.39
C PRO A 457 6.37 16.50 20.61
N ARG A 458 6.47 15.45 21.42
CA ARG A 458 5.77 15.29 22.69
C ARG A 458 6.70 15.59 23.86
N LYS A 459 6.14 16.12 24.95
CA LYS A 459 6.87 16.23 26.22
C LYS A 459 6.90 14.85 26.87
N HIS A 460 8.02 14.51 27.51
CA HIS A 460 8.13 13.25 28.28
C HIS A 460 7.01 13.14 29.32
N GLY A 461 6.44 11.93 29.47
CA GLY A 461 5.56 11.61 30.60
C GLY A 461 4.07 11.89 30.38
N SER A 462 3.57 11.94 29.15
CA SER A 462 2.12 11.79 28.97
C SER A 462 1.72 10.38 29.40
N PRO A 463 0.80 10.21 30.36
CA PRO A 463 0.35 8.88 30.73
C PRO A 463 -0.34 8.24 29.52
N PRO A 464 -0.06 6.96 29.19
CA PRO A 464 -0.84 6.25 28.19
C PRO A 464 -2.31 6.26 28.60
N LEU A 465 -3.21 6.28 27.61
CA LEU A 465 -4.62 6.06 27.87
C LEU A 465 -4.80 4.70 28.55
N ALA A 466 -5.57 4.68 29.65
CA ALA A 466 -5.96 3.44 30.29
C ALA A 466 -7.01 2.73 29.43
N GLY A 467 -6.80 1.46 29.11
CA GLY A 467 -7.74 0.61 28.37
C GLY A 467 -7.18 0.06 27.06
N THR A 468 -7.91 -0.87 26.44
CA THR A 468 -7.62 -1.37 25.10
C THR A 468 -8.17 -0.40 24.06
N HIS A 469 -7.31 0.10 23.17
CA HIS A 469 -7.75 0.95 22.07
C HIS A 469 -8.55 0.15 21.04
N PRO A 470 -9.57 0.75 20.40
CA PRO A 470 -10.24 0.10 19.29
C PRO A 470 -9.24 -0.19 18.16
N ALA A 471 -9.37 -1.37 17.54
CA ALA A 471 -8.54 -1.76 16.40
C ALA A 471 -8.58 -0.69 15.30
N GLY A 472 -7.48 -0.52 14.57
CA GLY A 472 -7.38 0.46 13.49
C GLY A 472 -8.49 0.31 12.44
N ILE A 473 -8.79 1.38 11.71
CA ILE A 473 -9.78 1.33 10.63
C ILE A 473 -9.12 0.81 9.37
N ASP A 474 -9.81 -0.09 8.67
CA ASP A 474 -9.43 -0.54 7.35
C ASP A 474 -9.69 0.57 6.34
N ARG A 475 -8.62 1.20 5.87
CA ARG A 475 -8.64 2.19 4.81
C ARG A 475 -7.31 2.20 4.06
N PRO A 476 -7.30 2.60 2.78
CA PRO A 476 -6.06 2.87 2.06
C PRO A 476 -5.23 3.93 2.78
N VAL A 477 -3.92 3.71 2.79
CA VAL A 477 -2.91 4.62 3.32
C VAL A 477 -1.92 5.00 2.23
N THR A 478 -1.33 6.16 2.39
CA THR A 478 -0.38 6.77 1.45
C THR A 478 0.99 7.00 2.07
N LEU A 479 1.18 6.65 3.35
CA LEU A 479 2.48 6.66 4.00
C LEU A 479 3.20 5.30 3.82
N PRO A 480 4.53 5.25 3.99
CA PRO A 480 5.35 4.08 3.66
C PRO A 480 5.11 2.81 4.49
N ASP A 481 4.32 2.87 5.55
CA ASP A 481 3.93 1.67 6.32
C ASP A 481 2.88 0.81 5.61
N GLY A 482 2.23 1.38 4.58
CA GLY A 482 1.35 0.69 3.65
C GLY A 482 2.04 0.06 2.43
N GLU A 483 3.37 0.13 2.33
CA GLU A 483 4.10 -0.28 1.11
C GLU A 483 5.18 -1.34 1.42
N ALA A 484 5.54 -2.14 0.42
CA ALA A 484 6.54 -3.21 0.56
C ALA A 484 7.95 -2.65 0.82
N GLY A 485 8.68 -3.29 1.74
CA GLY A 485 10.06 -2.99 2.08
C GLY A 485 11.11 -3.83 1.34
N LEU A 486 12.10 -4.35 2.08
CA LEU A 486 13.34 -4.94 1.58
C LEU A 486 13.16 -6.17 0.65
N PHE A 487 13.22 -5.98 -0.67
CA PHE A 487 13.61 -6.99 -1.67
C PHE A 487 13.68 -6.37 -3.07
N ALA A 488 14.45 -6.98 -3.98
CA ALA A 488 14.53 -6.55 -5.37
C ALA A 488 13.62 -7.47 -6.23
N PRO A 489 12.77 -6.91 -7.08
CA PRO A 489 12.85 -5.53 -7.56
C PRO A 489 11.97 -4.50 -6.81
N GLY A 490 11.14 -4.94 -5.85
CA GLY A 490 10.28 -4.11 -5.00
C GLY A 490 8.92 -3.79 -5.64
N TRP A 491 7.82 -3.83 -4.86
CA TRP A 491 6.46 -3.58 -5.39
C TRP A 491 6.26 -2.13 -5.83
N GLY A 492 6.49 -1.17 -4.92
CA GLY A 492 6.43 0.26 -5.25
C GLY A 492 7.79 0.88 -5.62
N VAL A 493 8.87 0.41 -5.00
CA VAL A 493 10.24 0.90 -5.21
C VAL A 493 11.24 -0.21 -4.86
N GLY A 494 12.31 -0.34 -5.63
CA GLY A 494 13.40 -1.26 -5.32
C GLY A 494 14.56 -0.57 -4.62
N TRP A 495 15.69 -1.26 -4.54
CA TRP A 495 16.91 -0.70 -3.96
C TRP A 495 18.15 -1.10 -4.75
N VAL A 496 19.20 -0.29 -4.61
CA VAL A 496 20.51 -0.53 -5.21
C VAL A 496 21.56 -0.42 -4.14
N ARG A 497 22.51 -1.35 -4.19
CA ARG A 497 23.74 -1.27 -3.42
C ARG A 497 24.76 -0.50 -4.24
N GLU A 498 25.27 0.59 -3.69
CA GLU A 498 26.27 1.43 -4.36
C GLU A 498 27.40 1.76 -3.40
N GLN A 499 28.60 1.89 -3.95
CA GLN A 499 29.77 2.30 -3.18
C GLN A 499 29.79 3.83 -3.13
N SER A 500 29.79 4.41 -1.93
CA SER A 500 29.94 5.85 -1.75
C SER A 500 31.38 6.30 -2.04
N PRO A 501 31.61 7.62 -2.27
CA PRO A 501 32.94 8.15 -2.57
C PRO A 501 34.02 7.85 -1.52
N ASP A 502 33.62 7.60 -0.27
CA ASP A 502 34.52 7.21 0.84
C ASP A 502 34.85 5.71 0.87
N GLY A 503 34.35 4.94 -0.10
CA GLY A 503 34.56 3.50 -0.21
C GLY A 503 33.59 2.63 0.60
N SER A 504 32.72 3.22 1.42
CA SER A 504 31.69 2.49 2.15
C SER A 504 30.53 2.06 1.23
N TRP A 505 29.72 1.09 1.67
CA TRP A 505 28.57 0.63 0.90
C TRP A 505 27.29 1.20 1.47
N ILE A 506 26.50 1.84 0.61
CA ILE A 506 25.17 2.35 0.95
C ILE A 506 24.10 1.59 0.17
N ASN A 507 22.94 1.47 0.81
CA ASN A 507 21.73 1.04 0.13
C ASN A 507 20.84 2.26 -0.06
N ARG A 508 20.39 2.46 -1.30
CA ARG A 508 19.48 3.54 -1.68
C ARG A 508 18.28 2.98 -2.43
N LEU A 509 17.16 3.68 -2.34
CA LEU A 509 15.96 3.34 -3.10
C LEU A 509 16.13 3.68 -4.59
N ALA A 510 15.38 3.00 -5.46
CA ALA A 510 15.33 3.31 -6.89
C ALA A 510 14.03 2.82 -7.54
N GLY A 511 13.33 3.71 -8.26
CA GLY A 511 12.13 3.37 -9.02
C GLY A 511 12.36 2.47 -10.25
N TYR A 512 13.60 2.43 -10.77
CA TYR A 512 13.96 1.67 -11.97
C TYR A 512 14.39 0.21 -11.72
N GLN A 513 14.35 -0.24 -10.47
CA GLN A 513 14.70 -1.63 -10.14
C GLN A 513 13.53 -2.57 -10.36
N MET A 514 12.29 -2.07 -10.28
CA MET A 514 11.05 -2.74 -10.66
C MET A 514 11.15 -3.41 -12.04
N ALA A 515 10.47 -4.55 -12.20
CA ALA A 515 10.34 -5.16 -13.52
C ALA A 515 9.70 -4.18 -14.52
N SER A 516 10.09 -4.31 -15.79
CA SER A 516 9.65 -3.43 -16.87
C SER A 516 8.83 -4.21 -17.90
N PRO A 517 7.52 -3.93 -18.02
CA PRO A 517 6.70 -3.05 -17.19
C PRO A 517 6.33 -3.72 -15.85
N PHE A 518 5.73 -2.97 -14.91
CA PHE A 518 5.39 -3.52 -13.58
C PHE A 518 4.48 -4.77 -13.58
N PRO A 519 3.61 -5.04 -14.59
CA PRO A 519 2.85 -6.29 -14.61
C PRO A 519 3.71 -7.57 -14.59
N GLU A 520 4.96 -7.52 -15.06
CA GLU A 520 5.90 -8.65 -14.90
C GLU A 520 6.24 -8.90 -13.42
N ASP A 521 6.42 -7.83 -12.64
CA ASP A 521 6.64 -7.93 -11.20
C ASP A 521 5.38 -8.47 -10.51
N ALA A 522 4.20 -7.97 -10.90
CA ALA A 522 2.92 -8.45 -10.37
C ALA A 522 2.74 -9.95 -10.59
N LYS A 523 3.10 -10.47 -11.78
CA LYS A 523 3.05 -11.90 -12.09
C LYS A 523 3.99 -12.71 -11.19
N ILE A 524 5.24 -12.28 -11.05
CA ILE A 524 6.24 -12.99 -10.24
C ILE A 524 5.80 -13.01 -8.78
N CYS A 525 5.48 -11.84 -8.22
CA CYS A 525 5.09 -11.72 -6.83
C CYS A 525 3.83 -12.51 -6.51
N ALA A 526 2.87 -12.56 -7.44
CA ALA A 526 1.66 -13.32 -7.22
C ALA A 526 1.87 -14.83 -7.30
N ALA A 527 2.63 -15.31 -8.27
CA ALA A 527 2.96 -16.74 -8.40
C ALA A 527 3.78 -17.27 -7.22
N LEU A 528 4.54 -16.40 -6.55
CA LEU A 528 5.29 -16.69 -5.33
C LEU A 528 4.43 -16.61 -4.04
N GLY A 529 3.12 -16.87 -4.13
CA GLY A 529 2.24 -16.98 -2.96
C GLY A 529 2.03 -15.67 -2.20
N SER A 530 1.81 -14.56 -2.91
CA SER A 530 1.82 -13.20 -2.33
C SER A 530 3.19 -12.84 -1.74
N PHE A 531 4.19 -12.74 -2.62
CA PHE A 531 5.56 -12.38 -2.23
C PHE A 531 5.62 -11.08 -1.42
N TRP A 532 4.72 -10.14 -1.72
CA TRP A 532 4.52 -8.90 -0.98
C TRP A 532 3.19 -8.92 -0.23
N PRO A 533 3.21 -9.27 1.06
CA PRO A 533 1.98 -9.48 1.82
C PRO A 533 1.21 -8.18 1.98
N GLY A 534 -0.10 -8.24 1.72
CA GLY A 534 -0.98 -7.07 1.75
C GLY A 534 -0.88 -6.16 0.53
N LEU A 535 -0.23 -6.59 -0.56
CA LEU A 535 -0.14 -5.83 -1.82
C LEU A 535 -0.36 -6.71 -3.06
N ALA A 536 0.33 -7.85 -3.13
CA ALA A 536 0.30 -8.76 -4.28
C ALA A 536 -0.65 -9.93 -4.01
N PRO A 537 -1.63 -10.24 -4.88
CA PRO A 537 -2.50 -11.42 -4.72
C PRO A 537 -1.73 -12.73 -4.76
N ASP A 538 -2.31 -13.83 -4.28
CA ASP A 538 -1.69 -15.16 -4.35
C ASP A 538 -2.25 -15.96 -5.53
N SER A 539 -1.41 -16.19 -6.53
CA SER A 539 -1.75 -16.99 -7.71
C SER A 539 -1.01 -18.31 -7.74
N ALA A 540 -0.51 -18.79 -6.59
CA ALA A 540 0.14 -20.11 -6.53
C ALA A 540 -0.83 -21.23 -6.94
N ARG A 541 -2.14 -21.06 -6.72
CA ARG A 541 -3.18 -22.01 -7.17
C ARG A 541 -3.64 -21.83 -8.62
N THR A 542 -3.21 -20.77 -9.30
CA THR A 542 -3.58 -20.49 -10.69
C THR A 542 -2.72 -21.30 -11.66
N PHE A 543 -1.48 -21.58 -11.27
CA PHE A 543 -0.49 -22.30 -12.07
C PHE A 543 -0.23 -23.70 -11.50
N GLU A 544 0.41 -24.54 -12.30
CA GLU A 544 0.87 -25.85 -11.87
C GLU A 544 1.74 -25.75 -10.61
N PRO A 545 1.70 -26.75 -9.69
CA PRO A 545 2.50 -26.70 -8.49
C PRO A 545 3.99 -26.75 -8.82
N ARG A 546 4.76 -25.80 -8.30
CA ARG A 546 6.21 -25.66 -8.56
C ARG A 546 7.01 -25.95 -7.29
N SER A 547 8.27 -26.37 -7.47
CA SER A 547 9.09 -27.03 -6.45
C SER A 547 9.26 -26.29 -5.11
N SER A 548 9.03 -24.99 -5.05
CA SER A 548 9.10 -24.20 -3.82
C SER A 548 7.87 -23.33 -3.56
N LEU A 549 6.86 -23.35 -4.43
CA LEU A 549 5.75 -22.39 -4.40
C LEU A 549 4.49 -23.05 -3.83
N HIS A 550 3.84 -22.37 -2.90
CA HIS A 550 2.62 -22.84 -2.25
C HIS A 550 1.73 -21.67 -1.89
N THR A 551 0.44 -21.94 -1.70
CA THR A 551 -0.53 -20.91 -1.32
C THR A 551 -0.29 -20.49 0.13
N ILE A 552 -0.29 -19.19 0.38
CA ILE A 552 -0.17 -18.57 1.69
C ILE A 552 -1.43 -17.78 2.03
N ILE A 553 -1.91 -16.94 1.10
CA ILE A 553 -3.17 -16.20 1.23
C ILE A 553 -4.15 -16.71 0.17
N PRO A 554 -4.98 -17.73 0.46
CA PRO A 554 -5.82 -18.33 -0.56
C PRO A 554 -6.81 -17.33 -1.14
N LEU A 555 -6.78 -17.20 -2.48
CA LEU A 555 -7.84 -16.53 -3.24
C LEU A 555 -9.03 -17.46 -3.40
N THR A 556 -10.24 -16.91 -3.31
CA THR A 556 -11.47 -17.67 -3.50
C THR A 556 -11.63 -18.13 -4.94
N ASP A 557 -12.49 -19.13 -5.16
CA ASP A 557 -12.83 -19.60 -6.50
C ASP A 557 -13.37 -18.45 -7.37
N ALA A 558 -14.15 -17.55 -6.78
CA ALA A 558 -14.64 -16.35 -7.45
C ALA A 558 -13.51 -15.38 -7.83
N GLU A 559 -12.56 -15.11 -6.92
CA GLU A 559 -11.39 -14.24 -7.15
C GLU A 559 -10.44 -14.78 -8.23
N THR A 560 -10.44 -16.09 -8.46
CA THR A 560 -9.66 -16.79 -9.49
C THR A 560 -10.44 -17.03 -10.79
N GLY A 561 -11.66 -16.49 -10.92
CA GLY A 561 -12.42 -16.47 -12.17
C GLY A 561 -13.53 -17.51 -12.29
N THR A 562 -13.82 -18.26 -11.22
CA THR A 562 -14.95 -19.21 -11.21
C THR A 562 -16.25 -18.46 -10.93
N GLY A 563 -17.06 -18.25 -11.96
CA GLY A 563 -18.35 -17.55 -11.85
C GLY A 563 -18.25 -16.02 -11.72
N ASN A 564 -17.04 -15.46 -11.75
CA ASN A 564 -16.74 -14.02 -11.71
C ASN A 564 -15.50 -13.70 -12.54
N VAL A 565 -15.10 -12.42 -12.60
CA VAL A 565 -13.87 -11.98 -13.25
C VAL A 565 -12.67 -12.31 -12.37
N SER A 566 -11.67 -13.02 -12.91
CA SER A 566 -10.40 -13.24 -12.21
C SER A 566 -9.59 -11.95 -12.12
N TRP A 567 -8.86 -11.79 -11.02
CA TRP A 567 -8.04 -10.60 -10.79
C TRP A 567 -6.95 -10.40 -11.86
N ASP A 568 -6.44 -11.50 -12.42
CA ASP A 568 -5.32 -11.57 -13.36
C ASP A 568 -5.70 -12.05 -14.77
N ASN A 569 -6.99 -12.26 -15.03
CA ASN A 569 -7.52 -12.80 -16.28
C ASN A 569 -6.90 -14.16 -16.68
N GLN A 570 -6.40 -14.95 -15.73
CA GLN A 570 -5.98 -16.32 -15.99
C GLN A 570 -7.15 -17.29 -15.78
N PRO A 571 -7.17 -18.43 -16.50
CA PRO A 571 -8.17 -19.46 -16.27
C PRO A 571 -7.91 -20.17 -14.93
N PRO A 572 -8.95 -20.51 -14.16
CA PRO A 572 -8.80 -21.28 -12.93
C PRO A 572 -8.38 -22.74 -13.25
N PRO A 573 -7.79 -23.46 -12.27
CA PRO A 573 -7.51 -24.88 -12.41
C PRO A 573 -8.78 -25.71 -12.66
N GLN A 574 -8.68 -26.73 -13.50
CA GLN A 574 -9.82 -27.54 -13.93
C GLN A 574 -9.61 -29.00 -13.55
N LEU A 575 -10.60 -29.60 -12.87
CA LEU A 575 -10.59 -31.04 -12.62
C LEU A 575 -11.02 -31.78 -13.89
N ILE A 576 -10.17 -32.68 -14.39
CA ILE A 576 -10.43 -33.48 -15.58
C ILE A 576 -10.25 -34.97 -15.29
N GLN A 577 -10.85 -35.80 -16.14
CA GLN A 577 -10.70 -37.26 -16.12
C GLN A 577 -10.00 -37.69 -17.41
N ASP A 578 -8.94 -38.47 -17.29
CA ASP A 578 -8.29 -39.11 -18.42
C ASP A 578 -7.89 -40.55 -18.07
N GLN A 579 -8.27 -41.50 -18.92
CA GLN A 579 -8.00 -42.95 -18.76
C GLN A 579 -8.33 -43.50 -17.35
N GLY A 580 -9.42 -43.03 -16.74
CA GLY A 580 -9.85 -43.44 -15.40
C GLY A 580 -9.02 -42.87 -14.25
N ARG A 581 -8.12 -41.94 -14.53
CA ARG A 581 -7.37 -41.16 -13.54
C ARG A 581 -7.88 -39.72 -13.51
N THR A 582 -7.78 -39.12 -12.33
CA THR A 582 -8.15 -37.72 -12.11
C THR A 582 -6.92 -36.84 -12.22
N PHE A 583 -7.03 -35.73 -12.93
CA PHE A 583 -5.99 -34.71 -13.04
C PHE A 583 -6.57 -33.34 -12.74
N VAL A 584 -5.70 -32.43 -12.29
CA VAL A 584 -5.96 -30.99 -12.32
C VAL A 584 -5.17 -30.39 -13.47
N ARG A 585 -5.88 -29.74 -14.39
CA ARG A 585 -5.32 -29.02 -15.54
C ARG A 585 -5.10 -27.55 -15.19
N TYR A 586 -3.87 -27.09 -15.37
CA TYR A 586 -3.42 -25.72 -15.11
C TYR A 586 -2.95 -25.05 -16.39
N ARG A 587 -3.17 -23.73 -16.49
CA ARG A 587 -2.43 -22.93 -17.47
C ARG A 587 -0.96 -22.92 -17.03
N ALA A 588 -0.08 -23.33 -17.93
CA ALA A 588 1.35 -23.34 -17.66
C ALA A 588 1.86 -21.91 -17.36
N TYR A 589 2.62 -21.75 -16.26
CA TYR A 589 3.12 -20.44 -15.82
C TYR A 589 3.88 -19.71 -16.93
N GLU A 590 4.67 -20.42 -17.73
CA GLU A 590 5.46 -19.82 -18.80
C GLU A 590 4.63 -19.31 -19.98
N TYR A 591 3.33 -19.64 -20.11
CA TYR A 591 2.45 -19.16 -21.18
C TYR A 591 1.40 -18.15 -20.69
N SER A 592 1.68 -17.51 -19.55
CA SER A 592 0.84 -16.47 -18.96
C SER A 592 1.54 -15.12 -19.08
N ASP A 593 0.83 -14.07 -19.52
CA ASP A 593 1.41 -12.76 -19.80
C ASP A 593 0.56 -11.64 -19.20
N TYR A 594 1.01 -11.11 -18.05
CA TYR A 594 0.29 -10.04 -17.37
C TYR A 594 0.49 -8.68 -18.05
N THR A 595 1.56 -8.51 -18.83
CA THR A 595 1.75 -7.33 -19.67
C THR A 595 0.66 -7.27 -20.74
N GLN A 596 0.36 -8.40 -21.39
CA GLN A 596 -0.75 -8.52 -22.34
C GLN A 596 -2.11 -8.27 -21.66
N VAL A 597 -2.35 -8.87 -20.49
CA VAL A 597 -3.58 -8.63 -19.70
C VAL A 597 -3.76 -7.14 -19.37
N ALA A 598 -2.67 -6.44 -19.01
CA ALA A 598 -2.69 -5.00 -18.73
C ALA A 598 -2.93 -4.15 -19.99
N LEU A 599 -2.38 -4.53 -21.15
CA LEU A 599 -2.63 -3.89 -22.45
C LEU A 599 -4.10 -4.02 -22.89
N GLU A 600 -4.75 -5.12 -22.50
CA GLU A 600 -6.15 -5.39 -22.82
C GLU A 600 -7.10 -4.86 -21.73
N ASN A 601 -6.56 -4.21 -20.69
CA ASN A 601 -7.32 -3.68 -19.55
C ASN A 601 -8.15 -4.77 -18.85
N ARG A 602 -7.55 -5.93 -18.57
CA ARG A 602 -8.23 -7.08 -17.96
C ARG A 602 -7.77 -7.44 -16.54
N LEU A 603 -6.84 -6.69 -15.95
CA LEU A 603 -6.59 -6.78 -14.50
C LEU A 603 -7.82 -6.27 -13.73
N SER A 604 -8.08 -6.81 -12.54
CA SER A 604 -9.25 -6.49 -11.74
C SER A 604 -8.93 -6.38 -10.25
N LEU A 605 -9.53 -5.36 -9.60
CA LEU A 605 -9.55 -5.17 -8.14
C LEU A 605 -10.91 -5.51 -7.53
N GLN A 606 -11.89 -5.92 -8.33
CA GLN A 606 -13.29 -5.94 -7.91
C GLN A 606 -13.53 -6.77 -6.65
N GLN A 607 -12.82 -7.89 -6.52
CA GLN A 607 -12.97 -8.83 -5.42
C GLN A 607 -11.83 -8.70 -4.40
N THR A 608 -10.57 -8.76 -4.86
CA THR A 608 -9.41 -8.66 -3.95
C THR A 608 -9.36 -7.32 -3.22
N GLY A 609 -9.80 -6.26 -3.90
CA GLY A 609 -9.85 -4.91 -3.37
C GLY A 609 -10.88 -4.70 -2.24
N ALA A 610 -11.73 -5.69 -1.95
CA ALA A 610 -12.69 -5.66 -0.84
C ALA A 610 -12.20 -6.43 0.40
N ILE A 611 -11.07 -7.13 0.32
CA ILE A 611 -10.56 -7.96 1.41
C ILE A 611 -10.05 -7.06 2.55
N THR A 612 -10.67 -7.22 3.72
CA THR A 612 -10.32 -6.52 4.95
C THR A 612 -9.03 -7.06 5.57
N GLN A 613 -8.42 -6.28 6.46
CA GLN A 613 -7.25 -6.70 7.23
C GLN A 613 -7.51 -8.00 7.99
N GLN A 614 -8.69 -8.10 8.63
CA GLN A 614 -9.08 -9.27 9.41
C GLN A 614 -9.32 -10.50 8.52
N GLU A 615 -9.98 -10.33 7.37
CA GLU A 615 -10.21 -11.44 6.45
C GLU A 615 -8.89 -11.97 5.87
N TYR A 616 -7.97 -11.09 5.48
CA TYR A 616 -6.64 -11.49 5.05
C TYR A 616 -5.93 -12.35 6.10
N GLN A 617 -5.92 -11.89 7.35
CA GLN A 617 -5.31 -12.62 8.48
C GLN A 617 -5.98 -13.99 8.71
N ASN A 618 -7.31 -14.04 8.67
CA ASN A 618 -8.06 -15.29 8.84
C ASN A 618 -7.73 -16.31 7.74
N ARG A 619 -7.62 -15.85 6.48
CA ARG A 619 -7.26 -16.70 5.33
C ARG A 619 -5.84 -17.25 5.45
N VAL A 620 -4.86 -16.42 5.80
CA VAL A 620 -3.46 -16.84 6.00
C VAL A 620 -3.35 -17.84 7.16
N LEU A 621 -3.95 -17.53 8.31
CA LEU A 621 -3.95 -18.45 9.46
C LEU A 621 -4.63 -19.78 9.10
N SER A 622 -5.75 -19.74 8.39
CA SER A 622 -6.47 -20.95 7.98
C SER A 622 -5.61 -21.82 7.06
N MET A 623 -4.95 -21.22 6.06
CA MET A 623 -4.08 -21.96 5.15
C MET A 623 -2.89 -22.60 5.88
N TYR A 624 -2.26 -21.86 6.81
CA TYR A 624 -1.19 -22.39 7.64
C TYR A 624 -1.66 -23.60 8.46
N ARG A 625 -2.82 -23.51 9.12
CA ARG A 625 -3.39 -24.62 9.90
C ARG A 625 -3.80 -25.81 9.04
N VAL A 626 -4.27 -25.59 7.81
CA VAL A 626 -4.53 -26.66 6.83
C VAL A 626 -3.24 -27.43 6.55
N TYR A 627 -2.11 -26.75 6.34
CA TYR A 627 -0.83 -27.44 6.17
C TYR A 627 -0.41 -28.23 7.42
N ASN A 628 -0.68 -27.73 8.64
CA ASN A 628 -0.43 -28.50 9.87
C ASN A 628 -1.25 -29.79 9.91
N VAL A 629 -2.53 -29.76 9.55
CA VAL A 629 -3.40 -30.95 9.49
C VAL A 629 -2.90 -31.96 8.45
N LEU A 630 -2.35 -31.48 7.33
CA LEU A 630 -1.81 -32.33 6.26
C LEU A 630 -0.38 -32.82 6.53
N GLY A 631 0.21 -32.51 7.69
CA GLY A 631 1.59 -32.88 8.02
C GLY A 631 2.67 -32.10 7.27
N ALA A 632 2.29 -31.02 6.57
CA ALA A 632 3.18 -30.13 5.81
C ALA A 632 3.40 -28.76 6.52
N GLY A 633 3.00 -28.66 7.79
CA GLY A 633 3.02 -27.43 8.58
C GLY A 633 4.41 -26.79 8.66
N THR A 634 5.36 -27.50 9.26
CA THR A 634 6.75 -27.02 9.43
C THR A 634 7.66 -27.39 8.27
N ASP A 635 7.29 -28.39 7.47
CA ASP A 635 8.03 -28.81 6.28
C ASP A 635 7.58 -28.01 5.05
N LYS A 636 8.21 -26.84 4.84
CA LYS A 636 7.96 -25.96 3.68
C LYS A 636 8.06 -26.73 2.35
N PRO A 637 9.05 -27.62 2.12
CA PRO A 637 9.03 -28.53 0.98
C PRO A 637 7.73 -29.33 0.88
N LEU A 638 7.25 -30.01 1.93
CA LEU A 638 6.02 -30.81 1.81
C LEU A 638 4.76 -30.00 1.44
N ARG A 639 4.74 -28.68 1.60
CA ARG A 639 3.58 -27.85 1.22
C ARG A 639 3.28 -27.88 -0.29
N HIS A 640 4.30 -28.03 -1.15
CA HIS A 640 4.06 -28.12 -2.60
C HIS A 640 3.46 -29.48 -3.01
N ALA A 641 3.52 -30.49 -2.13
CA ALA A 641 2.84 -31.77 -2.34
C ALA A 641 1.32 -31.65 -2.18
N TRP A 642 0.85 -30.59 -1.53
CA TRP A 642 -0.57 -30.32 -1.25
C TRP A 642 -1.04 -28.99 -1.88
N PRO A 643 -1.29 -28.94 -3.20
CA PRO A 643 -1.82 -27.74 -3.82
C PRO A 643 -3.30 -27.54 -3.47
N LEU A 644 -3.71 -26.27 -3.47
CA LEU A 644 -5.09 -25.87 -3.25
C LEU A 644 -5.85 -25.89 -4.57
N LEU A 645 -6.93 -26.68 -4.64
CA LEU A 645 -7.80 -26.77 -5.82
C LEU A 645 -8.98 -25.81 -5.73
N SER A 646 -9.65 -25.73 -4.57
CA SER A 646 -10.81 -24.85 -4.36
C SER A 646 -10.82 -24.27 -2.95
N PHE A 647 -11.18 -22.99 -2.86
CA PHE A 647 -11.31 -22.23 -1.63
C PHE A 647 -12.53 -21.33 -1.68
N ILE A 648 -13.42 -21.45 -0.70
CA ILE A 648 -14.62 -20.63 -0.60
C ILE A 648 -14.85 -20.15 0.84
N HIS A 649 -15.40 -18.94 0.96
CA HIS A 649 -16.04 -18.48 2.19
C HIS A 649 -17.47 -19.00 2.21
N VAL A 650 -17.75 -19.94 3.12
CA VAL A 650 -19.03 -20.66 3.18
C VAL A 650 -20.15 -19.69 3.57
N GLN A 651 -21.16 -19.57 2.69
CA GLN A 651 -22.42 -18.91 3.00
C GLN A 651 -23.38 -19.93 3.59
N ARG A 652 -24.02 -19.60 4.71
CA ARG A 652 -25.01 -20.51 5.34
C ARG A 652 -26.43 -20.19 4.85
N PRO A 653 -27.31 -21.19 4.71
CA PRO A 653 -27.08 -22.62 4.95
C PRO A 653 -26.18 -23.27 3.89
N ASP A 654 -25.40 -24.29 4.29
CA ASP A 654 -24.54 -25.06 3.39
C ASP A 654 -24.68 -26.56 3.71
N PRO A 655 -25.22 -27.38 2.78
CA PRO A 655 -25.49 -28.79 3.04
C PRO A 655 -24.23 -29.64 3.33
N GLU A 656 -23.08 -29.30 2.74
CA GLU A 656 -21.83 -30.03 2.98
C GLU A 656 -21.32 -29.76 4.40
N LEU A 657 -21.37 -28.50 4.84
CA LEU A 657 -21.06 -28.09 6.21
C LEU A 657 -22.04 -28.71 7.20
N ASP A 658 -23.34 -28.66 6.93
CA ASP A 658 -24.37 -29.24 7.81
C ASP A 658 -24.14 -30.75 8.02
N SER A 659 -23.82 -31.48 6.95
CA SER A 659 -23.45 -32.89 7.02
C SER A 659 -22.16 -33.12 7.81
N ALA A 660 -21.13 -32.31 7.59
CA ALA A 660 -19.85 -32.40 8.31
C ALA A 660 -20.04 -32.20 9.82
N GLN A 661 -20.78 -31.16 10.20
CA GLN A 661 -21.08 -30.84 11.61
C GLN A 661 -21.91 -31.94 12.26
N GLN A 662 -22.89 -32.51 11.54
CA GLN A 662 -23.72 -33.60 12.06
C GLN A 662 -22.90 -34.89 12.27
N GLN A 663 -22.02 -35.25 11.32
CA GLN A 663 -21.19 -36.45 11.43
C GLN A 663 -20.19 -36.37 12.58
N VAL A 664 -19.60 -35.19 12.81
CA VAL A 664 -18.60 -34.99 13.87
C VAL A 664 -19.24 -34.64 15.22
N GLY A 665 -20.47 -34.13 15.21
CA GLY A 665 -21.17 -33.64 16.42
C GLY A 665 -20.65 -32.29 16.92
N ILE A 666 -20.03 -31.49 16.05
CA ILE A 666 -19.45 -30.17 16.37
C ILE A 666 -20.01 -29.11 15.42
N VAL A 667 -20.47 -27.98 15.97
CA VAL A 667 -20.94 -26.84 15.17
C VAL A 667 -19.83 -25.80 15.06
N LEU A 668 -19.41 -25.50 13.83
CA LEU A 668 -18.45 -24.45 13.55
C LEU A 668 -19.13 -23.08 13.64
N ARG A 669 -18.61 -22.19 14.49
CA ARG A 669 -19.16 -20.84 14.72
C ARG A 669 -18.39 -19.79 13.93
N GLY A 670 -19.04 -18.64 13.69
CA GLY A 670 -18.43 -17.52 13.00
C GLY A 670 -18.21 -17.79 11.51
N TRP A 671 -17.14 -17.20 10.97
CA TRP A 671 -16.70 -17.46 9.61
C TRP A 671 -16.28 -18.93 9.45
N VAL A 672 -16.56 -19.50 8.29
CA VAL A 672 -16.09 -20.84 7.92
C VAL A 672 -15.57 -20.78 6.50
N PHE A 673 -14.35 -21.26 6.33
CA PHE A 673 -13.76 -21.46 5.02
C PHE A 673 -13.79 -22.94 4.66
N ARG A 674 -14.03 -23.24 3.39
CA ARG A 674 -13.94 -24.60 2.85
C ARG A 674 -12.76 -24.69 1.90
N PHE A 675 -11.91 -25.67 2.15
CA PHE A 675 -10.74 -26.00 1.35
C PHE A 675 -10.96 -27.35 0.65
N LEU A 676 -10.57 -27.42 -0.61
CA LEU A 676 -10.33 -28.68 -1.32
C LEU A 676 -8.86 -28.70 -1.70
N MET A 677 -8.11 -29.51 -0.97
CA MET A 677 -6.70 -29.80 -1.19
C MET A 677 -6.60 -31.12 -1.97
N TYR A 678 -5.48 -31.32 -2.65
CA TYR A 678 -5.15 -32.63 -3.20
C TYR A 678 -3.67 -32.92 -3.04
N GLU A 679 -3.32 -34.20 -2.94
CA GLU A 679 -1.94 -34.63 -3.04
C GLU A 679 -1.57 -34.75 -4.53
N ARG A 680 -0.51 -34.06 -4.95
CA ARG A 680 -0.07 -34.10 -6.34
C ARG A 680 0.71 -35.39 -6.64
N GLY A 681 0.40 -35.99 -7.77
CA GLY A 681 1.17 -37.06 -8.37
C GLY A 681 2.06 -36.55 -9.51
N THR A 682 2.15 -37.37 -10.56
CA THR A 682 2.92 -37.05 -11.76
C THR A 682 2.37 -35.83 -12.50
N GLU A 683 3.28 -35.06 -13.11
CA GLU A 683 2.96 -33.92 -13.95
C GLU A 683 3.26 -34.28 -15.41
N SER A 684 2.37 -33.91 -16.32
CA SER A 684 2.53 -34.13 -17.76
C SER A 684 2.07 -32.93 -18.58
N ILE A 685 2.61 -32.81 -19.79
CA ILE A 685 2.14 -31.87 -20.81
C ILE A 685 1.13 -32.65 -21.68
N PRO A 686 -0.13 -32.17 -21.81
CA PRO A 686 -1.10 -32.82 -22.67
C PRO A 686 -0.68 -32.70 -24.14
N ALA A 687 -0.88 -33.78 -24.91
CA ALA A 687 -0.40 -33.88 -26.29
C ALA A 687 -1.08 -32.88 -27.23
N GLU A 688 -2.29 -32.43 -26.91
CA GLU A 688 -3.08 -31.51 -27.71
C GLU A 688 -2.65 -30.04 -27.59
N ASP A 689 -2.05 -29.62 -26.46
CA ASP A 689 -1.74 -28.21 -26.21
C ASP A 689 -0.66 -28.03 -25.13
N PHE A 690 0.54 -27.64 -25.58
CA PHE A 690 1.71 -27.43 -24.72
C PHE A 690 1.57 -26.33 -23.67
N ARG A 691 0.52 -25.50 -23.75
CA ARG A 691 0.24 -24.39 -22.82
C ARG A 691 -0.46 -24.83 -21.54
N TRP A 692 -0.75 -26.12 -21.40
CA TRP A 692 -1.39 -26.69 -20.20
C TRP A 692 -0.46 -27.65 -19.48
N ARG A 693 -0.71 -27.86 -18.19
CA ARG A 693 -0.07 -28.88 -17.37
C ARG A 693 -1.14 -29.70 -16.69
N ASP A 694 -1.06 -31.01 -16.83
CA ASP A 694 -1.92 -31.96 -16.14
C ASP A 694 -1.17 -32.53 -14.94
N VAL A 695 -1.73 -32.33 -13.76
CA VAL A 695 -1.15 -32.80 -12.50
C VAL A 695 -2.06 -33.86 -11.93
N GLN A 696 -1.55 -35.08 -11.82
CA GLN A 696 -2.31 -36.21 -11.30
C GLN A 696 -2.78 -35.93 -9.87
N VAL A 697 -4.02 -36.33 -9.57
CA VAL A 697 -4.56 -36.33 -8.21
C VAL A 697 -4.39 -37.72 -7.64
N THR A 698 -3.55 -37.87 -6.61
CA THR A 698 -3.39 -39.14 -5.89
C THR A 698 -4.38 -39.27 -4.74
N GLN A 699 -4.68 -38.14 -4.10
CA GLN A 699 -5.64 -38.05 -3.01
C GLN A 699 -6.32 -36.67 -2.97
N GLN A 700 -7.59 -36.58 -2.58
CA GLN A 700 -8.31 -35.36 -2.24
C GLN A 700 -8.59 -35.27 -0.74
N VAL A 701 -8.47 -34.06 -0.20
CA VAL A 701 -8.81 -33.74 1.18
C VAL A 701 -9.69 -32.51 1.22
N ARG A 702 -10.86 -32.64 1.83
CA ARG A 702 -11.80 -31.53 2.07
C ARG A 702 -11.70 -31.09 3.52
N LEU A 703 -11.62 -29.79 3.74
CA LEU A 703 -11.57 -29.22 5.10
C LEU A 703 -12.58 -28.09 5.25
N PHE A 704 -13.25 -28.04 6.41
CA PHE A 704 -13.92 -26.83 6.89
C PHE A 704 -13.11 -26.25 8.04
N VAL A 705 -12.72 -25.00 7.92
CA VAL A 705 -11.86 -24.30 8.88
C VAL A 705 -12.63 -23.13 9.47
N SER A 706 -12.65 -23.06 10.80
CA SER A 706 -13.13 -21.92 11.58
C SER A 706 -11.99 -21.39 12.46
N ALA A 707 -12.27 -20.35 13.26
CA ALA A 707 -11.26 -19.76 14.15
C ALA A 707 -10.59 -20.79 15.08
N GLU A 708 -11.34 -21.77 15.58
CA GLU A 708 -10.87 -22.71 16.61
C GLU A 708 -10.76 -24.13 16.10
N THR A 709 -11.64 -24.54 15.18
CA THR A 709 -11.82 -25.96 14.82
C THR A 709 -11.69 -26.19 13.32
N ILE A 710 -11.11 -27.34 12.96
CA ILE A 710 -11.02 -27.85 11.60
C ILE A 710 -11.73 -29.22 11.53
N LEU A 711 -12.66 -29.35 10.58
CA LEU A 711 -13.23 -30.63 10.18
C LEU A 711 -12.53 -31.08 8.90
N VAL A 712 -12.15 -32.36 8.82
CA VAL A 712 -11.41 -32.92 7.69
C VAL A 712 -12.11 -34.18 7.16
N LYS A 713 -12.05 -34.36 5.85
CA LYS A 713 -12.52 -35.56 5.15
C LYS A 713 -11.52 -35.92 4.06
N HIS A 714 -10.96 -37.12 4.18
CA HIS A 714 -10.12 -37.73 3.15
C HIS A 714 -11.00 -38.50 2.17
N GLU A 715 -10.89 -38.21 0.87
CA GLU A 715 -11.66 -38.88 -0.18
C GLU A 715 -13.17 -38.93 0.13
N ASN A 716 -13.73 -40.14 0.14
CA ASN A 716 -15.13 -40.44 0.43
C ASN A 716 -15.35 -40.94 1.87
N ALA A 717 -14.35 -40.80 2.75
CA ALA A 717 -14.48 -41.18 4.16
C ALA A 717 -15.50 -40.31 4.92
N ALA A 718 -15.80 -40.69 6.16
CA ALA A 718 -16.59 -39.84 7.06
C ALA A 718 -15.81 -38.58 7.45
N TRP A 719 -16.52 -37.50 7.75
CA TRP A 719 -15.93 -36.30 8.34
C TRP A 719 -15.39 -36.60 9.75
N GLN A 720 -14.26 -36.00 10.08
CA GLN A 720 -13.59 -36.16 11.36
C GLN A 720 -13.13 -34.81 11.90
N LEU A 721 -12.96 -34.72 13.21
CA LEU A 721 -12.24 -33.61 13.83
C LEU A 721 -10.75 -33.74 13.48
N ALA A 722 -10.16 -32.70 12.90
CA ALA A 722 -8.74 -32.71 12.57
C ALA A 722 -7.89 -32.42 13.82
N LEU A 723 -6.75 -33.11 13.93
CA LEU A 723 -5.69 -32.78 14.88
C LEU A 723 -4.60 -32.01 14.15
N GLU A 724 -4.21 -30.87 14.68
CA GLU A 724 -3.10 -30.08 14.13
C GLU A 724 -1.78 -30.69 14.61
N ALA A 725 -0.88 -31.02 13.67
CA ALA A 725 0.50 -31.34 14.03
C ALA A 725 1.19 -30.04 14.48
N LEU A 726 1.47 -29.94 15.79
CA LEU A 726 2.20 -28.81 16.39
C LEU A 726 3.70 -28.90 16.11
#